data_AF-A0A353DLG4-F1
#
_entry.id   AF-A0A353DLG4-F1
#
_cell.length_a   1.000
_cell.length_b   1.000
_cell.length_c   1.000
_cell.angle_alpha   90.00
_cell.angle_beta   90.00
_cell.angle_gamma   90.00
#
_symmetry.space_group_name_H-M   'P 1'
#
loop_
_entity.id
_entity.type
_entity.pdbx_description
1 polymer ?
#
loop_
_entity_poly.entity_id
_entity_poly.type
_entity_poly.pdbx_seq_one_letter_code
_entity_poly.pdbx_strand_id
1 'polypeptide(L)'
;MKKKRKICLLLSPLLFVSLLASCQVAGSDEIDGNGEWYGLGFQVDQACRKDYLIGETPSVNDYSGLGYDGGDEVKVKSSELTVEPSRPLTEEDKTLTFTWKGNKTGKEYRTTWNINVAKKLISQCEKMDKAPVKYIEPEHTLNHNGTEVDPTSEDSNVNKIDTYAATTNGIQNVNFGEEEECLDSVSDGSRFEFNYTAIERGFIHIYASVASNAIEWSGQFPTDYGNGKTGSIAGSKALDLESIVTIKNNDNVIDTKKYADIEETVLTKEIMKPYVESKSFNNWYSPLYAATHNFERKWLGVVPLEVGINHITLDLKANNMSCPWAYKQIACGNWDYIELDYVGEKETYNPTSLQVLHSKNDYLYGDTYDKSALEILASDENGVMEEVNPNDVTLNEALELSQQSIKLSYKGASIDQPVNVSTGLHCELGEDESSTSLVKAEGSKAKKAKVTYPDSNRYFISNISKGDSFKFTYNNTKNLKGKFAIYGDIASDDFIWQSLTDLFPEIKNGGSRFSHNINLKNRIKVTNNGVETALDDILIKGRKLTSDTDLAASDPNYLKDAWYASYHWTCEQFEKVKIAEVNLQEGVNDIEISFPYELEKDHNGGNGNWAALDFYLLDETIIRTPKAIVTTSKANSFLFGEKFSLDGYSFSVEYNDGYLEGIDNSDVTIVDTDTTLDIGQTEVKLRYKETEFSAPIIVTDTLTTNLGLDIDATSSIYNYGKVKYVKGKKETEGNHAQKADGNLGKGSYLEKVTVGSYFEIEIDSPSDDVSVVLSGEVATNAFIIGNIDTADAPFEEYYGEYLIKGSNDLDLTKAIDLTNTVGQETTKFDVNSNAIASGHMITSEDADLANESFGRLDENGAVKTSDKWNAWGFGTYLATEQFENITIGKVILKRGKNTIRLTFKDGGQAHGAFSAEGVACGNWKSITMNISK
;
A
#
# COMPACT_ATOMS: atom_id res chain seq x y z
N MET A 1 -80.86 19.91 53.61
CA MET A 1 -80.25 20.09 52.27
C MET A 1 -78.95 20.84 52.45
N LYS A 2 -77.87 20.29 51.90
CA LYS A 2 -76.63 20.01 52.63
C LYS A 2 -75.38 20.48 51.88
N LYS A 3 -74.48 21.10 52.67
CA LYS A 3 -73.02 21.16 52.58
C LYS A 3 -72.34 22.12 51.57
N LYS A 4 -72.04 23.30 52.11
CA LYS A 4 -70.71 23.94 52.04
C LYS A 4 -69.63 22.99 52.63
N ARG A 5 -68.46 22.89 51.99
CA ARG A 5 -67.16 22.63 52.64
C ARG A 5 -66.04 23.36 51.89
N LYS A 6 -65.26 24.11 52.68
CA LYS A 6 -63.94 24.69 52.38
C LYS A 6 -62.90 23.57 52.18
N ILE A 7 -61.81 23.85 51.46
CA ILE A 7 -60.42 23.61 51.89
C ILE A 7 -59.48 24.57 51.15
N CYS A 8 -58.59 25.20 51.91
CA CYS A 8 -57.54 26.11 51.51
C CYS A 8 -56.33 25.38 50.89
N LEU A 9 -55.56 26.05 50.05
CA LEU A 9 -54.12 25.86 49.96
C LEU A 9 -53.45 27.25 49.88
N LEU A 10 -52.62 27.52 50.89
CA LEU A 10 -51.71 28.66 51.00
C LEU A 10 -50.51 28.47 50.07
N LEU A 11 -50.10 29.51 49.35
CA LEU A 11 -48.74 29.79 48.83
C LEU A 11 -48.68 31.30 48.55
N SER A 12 -48.29 32.11 49.55
CA SER A 12 -46.97 32.76 49.75
C SER A 12 -46.69 34.01 48.88
N PRO A 13 -46.47 35.21 49.47
CA PRO A 13 -46.28 36.48 48.76
C PRO A 13 -44.80 36.67 48.39
N LEU A 14 -44.40 36.26 47.19
CA LEU A 14 -43.10 36.62 46.60
C LEU A 14 -43.20 37.16 45.15
N LEU A 15 -44.41 37.21 44.57
CA LEU A 15 -44.65 37.66 43.21
C LEU A 15 -44.96 39.17 43.07
N PHE A 16 -44.92 39.94 44.16
CA PHE A 16 -45.32 41.35 44.15
C PHE A 16 -44.18 42.37 44.35
N VAL A 17 -42.92 41.92 44.45
CA VAL A 17 -41.77 42.82 44.68
C VAL A 17 -40.86 42.97 43.45
N SER A 18 -40.92 42.06 42.46
CA SER A 18 -40.13 42.19 41.22
C SER A 18 -40.79 43.04 40.12
N LEU A 19 -42.08 43.38 40.24
CA LEU A 19 -42.78 44.26 39.29
C LEU A 19 -42.61 45.76 39.59
N LEU A 20 -42.03 46.14 40.73
CA LEU A 20 -41.93 47.55 41.16
C LEU A 20 -40.55 48.19 40.96
N ALA A 21 -39.57 47.45 40.43
CA ALA A 21 -38.18 47.96 40.28
C ALA A 21 -37.77 48.33 38.84
N SER A 22 -38.63 48.13 37.82
CA SER A 22 -38.32 48.48 36.42
C SER A 22 -39.17 49.62 35.84
N CYS A 23 -40.07 50.23 36.60
CA CYS A 23 -40.76 51.45 36.18
C CYS A 23 -39.88 52.68 36.41
N GLN A 24 -38.90 52.91 35.54
CA GLN A 24 -38.34 54.26 35.37
C GLN A 24 -39.20 55.05 34.39
N VAL A 25 -40.13 55.80 34.99
CA VAL A 25 -40.74 57.08 34.57
C VAL A 25 -41.24 57.18 33.12
N ALA A 26 -42.55 56.97 32.94
CA ALA A 26 -43.30 57.58 31.85
C ALA A 26 -44.69 58.03 32.35
N GLY A 27 -44.95 59.35 32.26
CA GLY A 27 -46.28 59.96 32.28
C GLY A 27 -46.94 60.14 33.65
N SER A 28 -47.40 61.36 33.91
CA SER A 28 -48.19 61.74 35.10
C SER A 28 -49.46 60.89 35.28
N ASP A 29 -49.61 60.29 36.46
CA ASP A 29 -50.85 59.65 36.92
C ASP A 29 -51.97 60.71 37.07
N GLU A 30 -53.00 60.66 36.22
CA GLU A 30 -54.29 61.29 36.52
C GLU A 30 -55.32 60.19 36.80
N ILE A 31 -55.71 60.09 38.07
CA ILE A 31 -56.79 59.22 38.56
C ILE A 31 -58.11 59.98 38.37
N ASP A 32 -59.06 59.43 37.61
CA ASP A 32 -60.42 59.97 37.62
C ASP A 32 -61.21 59.52 38.86
N GLY A 33 -62.31 60.22 39.15
CA GLY A 33 -63.09 60.04 40.38
C GLY A 33 -63.74 58.67 40.60
N ASN A 34 -63.51 57.68 39.73
CA ASN A 34 -64.06 56.32 39.84
C ASN A 34 -63.02 55.22 40.10
N GLY A 35 -61.71 55.54 40.15
CA GLY A 35 -60.69 54.60 40.62
C GLY A 35 -60.33 53.45 39.66
N GLU A 36 -60.61 53.58 38.37
CA GLU A 36 -60.09 52.67 37.34
C GLU A 36 -58.74 53.15 36.81
N TRP A 37 -57.78 52.22 36.69
CA TRP A 37 -56.43 52.48 36.18
C TRP A 37 -56.45 52.54 34.64
N TYR A 38 -56.05 53.68 34.07
CA TYR A 38 -55.77 53.81 32.64
C TYR A 38 -54.30 54.22 32.48
N GLY A 39 -53.46 53.29 32.04
CA GLY A 39 -52.05 53.61 31.72
C GLY A 39 -52.02 54.60 30.57
N LEU A 40 -51.63 55.85 30.81
CA LEU A 40 -51.43 56.84 29.73
C LEU A 40 -50.04 56.63 29.14
N GLY A 41 -49.90 55.85 28.06
CA GLY A 41 -48.57 55.62 27.50
C GLY A 41 -48.51 54.77 26.24
N PHE A 42 -47.32 54.79 25.63
CA PHE A 42 -46.88 53.87 24.58
C PHE A 42 -45.80 52.97 25.16
N GLN A 43 -45.92 51.65 24.95
CA GLN A 43 -44.94 50.67 25.39
C GLN A 43 -44.52 49.80 24.22
N VAL A 44 -43.20 49.65 24.04
CA VAL A 44 -42.59 48.71 23.09
C VAL A 44 -42.71 47.29 23.64
N ASP A 45 -43.03 46.33 22.78
CA ASP A 45 -43.14 44.92 23.14
C ASP A 45 -41.80 44.38 23.69
N GLN A 46 -41.85 43.57 24.75
CA GLN A 46 -40.65 42.99 25.36
C GLN A 46 -39.91 42.01 24.44
N ALA A 47 -40.61 41.43 23.47
CA ALA A 47 -40.02 40.57 22.46
C ALA A 47 -39.26 41.33 21.35
N CYS A 48 -39.32 42.67 21.33
CA CYS A 48 -38.62 43.46 20.32
C CYS A 48 -37.09 43.43 20.49
N ARG A 49 -36.41 43.66 19.37
CA ARG A 49 -34.95 43.64 19.24
C ARG A 49 -34.25 44.58 20.24
N LYS A 50 -33.15 44.10 20.82
CA LYS A 50 -32.30 44.85 21.77
C LYS A 50 -30.84 44.94 21.33
N ASP A 51 -30.35 43.94 20.60
CA ASP A 51 -28.94 43.85 20.20
C ASP A 51 -28.73 44.40 18.78
N TYR A 52 -27.69 45.23 18.65
CA TYR A 52 -27.31 45.95 17.44
C TYR A 52 -25.80 45.85 17.21
N LEU A 53 -25.42 45.65 15.96
CA LEU A 53 -24.05 45.84 15.49
C LEU A 53 -23.77 47.35 15.37
N ILE A 54 -22.57 47.78 15.73
CA ILE A 54 -22.12 49.16 15.53
C ILE A 54 -22.28 49.56 14.06
N GLY A 55 -22.84 50.74 13.81
CA GLY A 55 -23.14 51.26 12.47
C GLY A 55 -24.55 50.92 11.98
N GLU A 56 -25.27 50.00 12.62
CA GLU A 56 -26.67 49.77 12.26
C GLU A 56 -27.52 51.02 12.49
N THR A 57 -28.46 51.25 11.57
CA THR A 57 -29.47 52.31 11.73
C THR A 57 -30.78 51.68 12.22
N PRO A 58 -31.34 52.12 13.36
CA PRO A 58 -32.57 51.53 13.89
C PRO A 58 -33.73 51.65 12.91
N SER A 59 -34.45 50.54 12.70
CA SER A 59 -35.64 50.49 11.84
C SER A 59 -36.89 50.36 12.71
N VAL A 60 -37.89 51.21 12.47
CA VAL A 60 -39.20 51.11 13.16
C VAL A 60 -39.94 49.81 12.86
N ASN A 61 -39.60 49.12 11.77
CA ASN A 61 -40.22 47.84 11.39
C ASN A 61 -39.81 46.68 12.29
N ASP A 62 -38.73 46.83 13.07
CA ASP A 62 -38.27 45.81 14.01
C ASP A 62 -39.05 45.90 15.35
N TYR A 63 -39.99 46.83 15.44
CA TYR A 63 -40.68 47.20 16.66
C TYR A 63 -42.20 47.18 16.51
N SER A 64 -42.85 46.65 17.54
CA SER A 64 -44.28 46.72 17.76
C SER A 64 -44.53 47.24 19.17
N GLY A 65 -45.75 47.72 19.42
CA GLY A 65 -46.11 48.18 20.75
C GLY A 65 -47.60 48.35 20.95
N LEU A 66 -47.97 48.57 22.20
CA LEU A 66 -49.31 48.90 22.62
C LEU A 66 -49.33 50.35 23.09
N GLY A 67 -50.26 51.12 22.53
CA GLY A 67 -50.51 52.50 22.90
C GLY A 67 -51.88 52.63 23.54
N TYR A 68 -52.01 53.47 24.55
CA TYR A 68 -53.28 53.80 25.18
C TYR A 68 -53.67 55.24 24.83
N ASP A 69 -54.72 55.39 24.01
CA ASP A 69 -55.14 56.68 23.48
C ASP A 69 -56.65 56.90 23.61
N GLY A 70 -57.04 57.98 24.29
CA GLY A 70 -58.44 58.34 24.52
C GLY A 70 -59.24 57.32 25.36
N GLY A 71 -58.56 56.51 26.18
CA GLY A 71 -59.18 55.47 27.02
C GLY A 71 -59.20 54.07 26.40
N ASP A 72 -58.71 53.91 25.16
CA ASP A 72 -58.67 52.62 24.46
C ASP A 72 -57.23 52.14 24.25
N GLU A 73 -57.03 50.82 24.34
CA GLU A 73 -55.80 50.15 23.93
C GLU A 73 -55.77 49.99 22.40
N VAL A 74 -54.66 50.41 21.79
CA VAL A 74 -54.46 50.42 20.34
C VAL A 74 -53.14 49.73 20.02
N LYS A 75 -53.18 48.73 19.14
CA LYS A 75 -51.97 48.18 18.53
C LYS A 75 -51.35 49.24 17.63
N VAL A 76 -50.13 49.66 17.97
CA VAL A 76 -49.41 50.68 17.20
C VAL A 76 -48.67 50.00 16.06
N LYS A 77 -48.88 50.49 14.84
CA LYS A 77 -48.17 50.01 13.65
C LYS A 77 -46.79 50.65 13.57
N SER A 78 -45.80 49.93 13.05
CA SER A 78 -44.43 50.46 12.84
C SER A 78 -44.41 51.75 12.01
N SER A 79 -45.30 51.86 11.02
CA SER A 79 -45.45 53.06 10.18
C SER A 79 -45.92 54.31 10.92
N GLU A 80 -46.44 54.16 12.14
CA GLU A 80 -46.92 55.26 13.00
C GLU A 80 -45.86 55.67 14.05
N LEU A 81 -44.70 55.01 14.04
CA LEU A 81 -43.59 55.25 14.96
C LEU A 81 -42.49 56.08 14.31
N THR A 82 -41.80 56.83 15.14
CA THR A 82 -40.47 57.39 14.84
C THR A 82 -39.51 56.92 15.92
N VAL A 83 -38.26 56.66 15.54
CA VAL A 83 -37.19 56.19 16.43
C VAL A 83 -36.00 57.13 16.37
N GLU A 84 -35.46 57.48 17.54
CA GLU A 84 -34.23 58.26 17.70
C GLU A 84 -33.19 57.49 18.53
N PRO A 85 -31.90 57.55 18.16
CA PRO A 85 -31.35 58.25 17.00
C PRO A 85 -31.72 57.55 15.67
N SER A 86 -32.04 58.34 14.64
CA SER A 86 -32.31 57.87 13.27
C SER A 86 -31.03 57.83 12.41
N ARG A 87 -29.88 57.69 13.06
CA ARG A 87 -28.54 57.59 12.47
C ARG A 87 -27.92 56.23 12.82
N PRO A 88 -26.86 55.82 12.13
CA PRO A 88 -26.00 54.72 12.56
C PRO A 88 -25.64 54.81 14.05
N LEU A 89 -25.78 53.68 14.75
CA LEU A 89 -25.51 53.53 16.17
C LEU A 89 -24.00 53.41 16.45
N THR A 90 -23.61 53.89 17.62
CA THR A 90 -22.25 53.81 18.18
C THR A 90 -22.29 53.03 19.49
N GLU A 91 -21.14 52.57 19.98
CA GLU A 91 -21.07 51.88 21.28
C GLU A 91 -21.59 52.74 22.46
N GLU A 92 -21.60 54.06 22.32
CA GLU A 92 -22.11 54.99 23.34
C GLU A 92 -23.64 55.01 23.41
N ASP A 93 -24.34 54.59 22.34
CA ASP A 93 -25.80 54.57 22.30
C ASP A 93 -26.33 53.40 23.15
N LYS A 94 -27.01 53.69 24.26
CA LYS A 94 -27.56 52.67 25.19
C LYS A 94 -29.09 52.58 25.18
N THR A 95 -29.76 53.52 24.52
CA THR A 95 -31.23 53.59 24.48
C THR A 95 -31.75 54.12 23.16
N LEU A 96 -32.86 53.57 22.68
CA LEU A 96 -33.67 54.16 21.60
C LEU A 96 -34.88 54.88 22.18
N THR A 97 -35.24 56.02 21.61
CA THR A 97 -36.46 56.75 21.96
C THR A 97 -37.49 56.59 20.86
N PHE A 98 -38.65 56.03 21.18
CA PHE A 98 -39.78 55.90 20.26
C PHE A 98 -40.80 56.98 20.54
N THR A 99 -41.29 57.61 19.47
CA THR A 99 -42.40 58.57 19.53
C THR A 99 -43.56 58.07 18.67
N TRP A 100 -44.75 58.03 19.27
CA TRP A 100 -46.02 57.68 18.63
C TRP A 100 -47.01 58.83 18.78
N LYS A 101 -47.80 59.10 17.73
CA LYS A 101 -48.90 60.07 17.79
C LYS A 101 -50.24 59.35 17.84
N GLY A 102 -50.96 59.52 18.95
CA GLY A 102 -52.26 58.90 19.18
C GLY A 102 -53.27 59.18 18.07
N ASN A 103 -53.88 58.13 17.54
CA ASN A 103 -54.81 58.21 16.40
C ASN A 103 -56.14 58.93 16.74
N LYS A 104 -56.55 58.95 18.01
CA LYS A 104 -57.80 59.58 18.50
C LYS A 104 -57.56 60.97 19.07
N THR A 105 -56.57 61.14 19.95
CA THR A 105 -56.35 62.43 20.61
C THR A 105 -55.35 63.32 19.87
N GLY A 106 -54.54 62.76 18.97
CA GLY A 106 -53.43 63.46 18.31
C GLY A 106 -52.26 63.79 19.24
N LYS A 107 -52.29 63.30 20.49
CA LYS A 107 -51.26 63.50 21.50
C LYS A 107 -50.01 62.67 21.17
N GLU A 108 -48.83 63.24 21.39
CA GLU A 108 -47.57 62.50 21.26
C GLU A 108 -47.22 61.77 22.56
N TYR A 109 -46.84 60.51 22.42
CA TYR A 109 -46.37 59.63 23.48
C TYR A 109 -44.93 59.24 23.19
N ARG A 110 -44.08 59.21 24.22
CA ARG A 110 -42.66 58.85 24.11
C ARG A 110 -42.31 57.75 25.10
N THR A 111 -41.46 56.83 24.67
CA THR A 111 -40.89 55.79 25.53
C THR A 111 -39.46 55.48 25.13
N THR A 112 -38.66 54.99 26.08
CA THR A 112 -37.27 54.60 25.84
C THR A 112 -37.09 53.09 25.92
N TRP A 113 -36.27 52.55 25.04
CA TRP A 113 -35.95 51.13 24.96
C TRP A 113 -34.45 50.93 25.16
N ASN A 114 -34.06 50.15 26.18
CA ASN A 114 -32.65 49.84 26.40
C ASN A 114 -32.14 48.91 25.30
N ILE A 115 -31.01 49.26 24.72
CA ILE A 115 -30.36 48.51 23.65
C ILE A 115 -28.90 48.22 24.01
N ASN A 116 -28.35 47.21 23.34
CA ASN A 116 -26.95 46.84 23.39
C ASN A 116 -26.35 47.03 22.00
N VAL A 117 -25.35 47.91 21.88
CA VAL A 117 -24.61 48.15 20.65
C VAL A 117 -23.19 47.62 20.82
N ALA A 118 -22.80 46.66 19.97
CA ALA A 118 -21.54 45.95 20.09
C ALA A 118 -20.88 45.72 18.73
N LYS A 119 -19.59 45.36 18.74
CA LYS A 119 -18.84 44.93 17.55
C LYS A 119 -19.23 43.55 17.05
N LYS A 120 -19.91 42.77 17.89
CA LYS A 120 -20.36 41.41 17.61
C LYS A 120 -21.87 41.37 17.72
N LEU A 121 -22.52 40.75 16.73
CA LEU A 121 -23.95 40.49 16.73
C LEU A 121 -24.21 39.02 16.40
N ILE A 122 -24.91 38.32 17.28
CA ILE A 122 -25.40 36.96 17.04
C ILE A 122 -26.87 37.05 16.63
N SER A 123 -27.17 36.56 15.43
CA SER A 123 -28.50 36.50 14.84
C SER A 123 -28.96 35.05 14.78
N GLN A 124 -29.77 34.69 15.77
CA GLN A 124 -30.51 33.43 15.89
C GLN A 124 -31.40 33.16 14.67
N CYS A 125 -31.16 32.06 13.96
CA CYS A 125 -31.79 31.73 12.68
C CYS A 125 -33.25 31.24 12.84
N GLU A 126 -33.59 30.66 13.99
CA GLU A 126 -34.93 30.19 14.33
C GLU A 126 -35.94 31.34 14.43
N LYS A 127 -35.47 32.58 14.62
CA LYS A 127 -36.31 33.78 14.59
C LYS A 127 -36.72 34.21 13.19
N MET A 128 -36.18 33.58 12.14
CA MET A 128 -36.52 33.76 10.73
C MET A 128 -36.62 35.24 10.30
N ASP A 129 -37.82 35.76 10.05
CA ASP A 129 -38.06 37.14 9.58
C ASP A 129 -37.88 38.20 10.67
N LYS A 130 -37.88 37.77 11.94
CA LYS A 130 -37.69 38.63 13.12
C LYS A 130 -36.24 38.69 13.60
N ALA A 131 -35.37 37.88 13.01
CA ALA A 131 -33.94 37.90 13.29
C ALA A 131 -33.30 39.19 12.73
N PRO A 132 -32.20 39.68 13.32
CA PRO A 132 -31.40 40.75 12.72
C PRO A 132 -30.96 40.43 11.29
N VAL A 133 -30.46 39.22 11.07
CA VAL A 133 -30.18 38.64 9.75
C VAL A 133 -31.37 37.80 9.35
N LYS A 134 -32.13 38.28 8.36
CA LYS A 134 -33.45 37.75 8.04
C LYS A 134 -33.36 36.57 7.09
N TYR A 135 -34.01 35.46 7.44
CA TYR A 135 -34.18 34.33 6.52
C TYR A 135 -35.34 34.58 5.55
N ILE A 136 -35.09 34.37 4.26
CA ILE A 136 -36.07 34.48 3.18
C ILE A 136 -36.24 33.11 2.52
N GLU A 137 -37.41 32.50 2.73
CA GLU A 137 -37.82 31.27 2.07
C GLU A 137 -38.12 31.53 0.58
N PRO A 138 -37.65 30.68 -0.36
CA PRO A 138 -37.96 30.82 -1.77
C PRO A 138 -39.43 30.48 -2.07
N GLU A 139 -39.93 30.94 -3.20
CA GLU A 139 -41.22 30.50 -3.71
C GLU A 139 -41.13 29.06 -4.24
N HIS A 140 -41.98 28.17 -3.70
CA HIS A 140 -42.01 26.77 -4.10
C HIS A 140 -42.85 26.57 -5.37
N THR A 141 -42.17 26.40 -6.49
CA THR A 141 -42.81 26.26 -7.82
C THR A 141 -42.52 24.93 -8.52
N LEU A 142 -41.51 24.20 -8.06
CA LEU A 142 -41.00 22.96 -8.65
C LEU A 142 -41.40 21.72 -7.83
N ASN A 143 -41.31 20.53 -8.44
CA ASN A 143 -41.54 19.25 -7.79
C ASN A 143 -40.29 18.74 -7.02
N HIS A 144 -40.39 17.57 -6.38
CA HIS A 144 -39.28 17.00 -5.57
C HIS A 144 -38.02 16.68 -6.38
N ASN A 145 -38.12 16.56 -7.71
CA ASN A 145 -36.98 16.33 -8.60
C ASN A 145 -36.37 17.64 -9.11
N GLY A 146 -36.85 18.80 -8.64
CA GLY A 146 -36.39 20.11 -9.08
C GLY A 146 -36.85 20.49 -10.50
N THR A 147 -37.91 19.87 -11.03
CA THR A 147 -38.47 20.16 -12.36
C THR A 147 -39.89 20.71 -12.27
N GLU A 148 -40.40 21.26 -13.38
CA GLU A 148 -41.81 21.66 -13.46
C GLU A 148 -42.74 20.46 -13.23
N VAL A 149 -43.88 20.72 -12.61
CA VAL A 149 -44.86 19.69 -12.25
C VAL A 149 -45.46 19.05 -13.51
N ASP A 150 -45.38 17.73 -13.62
CA ASP A 150 -46.09 16.96 -14.65
C ASP A 150 -47.32 16.28 -14.03
N PRO A 151 -48.53 16.86 -14.15
CA PRO A 151 -49.74 16.31 -13.55
C PRO A 151 -50.17 14.98 -14.18
N THR A 152 -49.55 14.54 -15.28
CA THR A 152 -49.84 13.26 -15.94
C THR A 152 -49.01 12.09 -15.39
N SER A 153 -47.94 12.37 -14.64
CA SER A 153 -47.14 11.34 -13.99
C SER A 153 -47.90 10.69 -12.83
N GLU A 154 -47.81 9.38 -12.68
CA GLU A 154 -48.31 8.67 -11.50
C GLU A 154 -47.39 8.83 -10.27
N ASP A 155 -46.15 9.29 -10.49
CA ASP A 155 -45.18 9.54 -9.42
C ASP A 155 -45.50 10.84 -8.68
N SER A 156 -45.78 10.72 -7.38
CA SER A 156 -46.05 11.85 -6.49
C SER A 156 -44.89 12.84 -6.37
N ASN A 157 -43.67 12.42 -6.71
CA ASN A 157 -42.48 13.29 -6.71
C ASN A 157 -42.38 14.16 -7.96
N VAL A 158 -43.17 13.88 -8.99
CA VAL A 158 -43.16 14.60 -10.27
C VAL A 158 -44.47 15.36 -10.49
N ASN A 159 -45.59 14.82 -10.00
CA ASN A 159 -46.93 15.35 -10.28
C ASN A 159 -47.47 16.39 -9.29
N LYS A 160 -46.67 16.77 -8.28
CA LYS A 160 -47.02 17.77 -7.27
C LYS A 160 -45.89 18.75 -7.06
N ILE A 161 -46.25 19.98 -6.66
CA ILE A 161 -45.31 20.95 -6.12
C ILE A 161 -44.73 20.39 -4.84
N ASP A 162 -43.41 20.51 -4.68
CA ASP A 162 -42.73 20.24 -3.42
C ASP A 162 -43.06 21.37 -2.44
N THR A 163 -43.56 21.01 -1.26
CA THR A 163 -43.99 21.96 -0.23
C THR A 163 -43.11 21.91 1.02
N TYR A 164 -41.97 21.21 0.98
CA TYR A 164 -41.01 21.17 2.09
C TYR A 164 -40.33 22.54 2.20
N ALA A 165 -40.61 23.25 3.30
CA ALA A 165 -40.01 24.54 3.64
C ALA A 165 -39.13 24.39 4.88
N ALA A 166 -38.24 25.36 5.11
CA ALA A 166 -37.49 25.42 6.35
C ALA A 166 -38.45 25.52 7.55
N THR A 167 -38.12 24.83 8.64
CA THR A 167 -38.93 24.82 9.86
C THR A 167 -38.07 25.06 11.09
N THR A 168 -38.69 25.52 12.17
CA THR A 168 -38.04 25.62 13.48
C THR A 168 -38.27 24.32 14.24
N ASN A 169 -37.22 23.55 14.49
CA ASN A 169 -37.26 22.34 15.31
C ASN A 169 -36.36 22.51 16.54
N GLY A 170 -36.90 22.19 17.72
CA GLY A 170 -36.14 22.17 18.98
C GLY A 170 -35.27 20.93 19.05
N ILE A 171 -33.94 21.10 19.04
CA ILE A 171 -32.98 20.02 19.25
C ILE A 171 -31.83 20.56 20.12
N GLN A 172 -31.49 19.86 21.20
CA GLN A 172 -30.51 20.32 22.22
C GLN A 172 -29.19 20.82 21.62
N ASN A 173 -28.93 22.13 21.75
CA ASN A 173 -27.63 22.76 21.59
C ASN A 173 -26.88 22.77 22.93
N VAL A 174 -25.70 22.17 23.00
CA VAL A 174 -24.93 22.03 24.26
C VAL A 174 -24.11 23.26 24.63
N ASN A 175 -23.95 24.24 23.73
CA ASN A 175 -23.09 25.39 23.99
C ASN A 175 -23.69 26.42 24.98
N PHE A 176 -25.00 26.38 25.22
CA PHE A 176 -25.69 27.32 26.13
C PHE A 176 -26.41 26.66 27.32
N GLY A 177 -26.42 25.33 27.41
CA GLY A 177 -26.97 24.61 28.56
C GLY A 177 -28.51 24.56 28.66
N GLU A 178 -29.24 24.97 27.62
CA GLU A 178 -30.71 24.86 27.48
C GLU A 178 -31.10 24.27 26.11
N GLU A 179 -32.31 23.72 25.97
CA GLU A 179 -32.86 23.28 24.67
C GLU A 179 -33.10 24.50 23.78
N GLU A 180 -32.25 24.72 22.77
CA GLU A 180 -32.43 25.80 21.77
C GLU A 180 -33.02 25.25 20.45
N GLU A 181 -33.81 26.09 19.77
CA GLU A 181 -34.42 25.80 18.47
C GLU A 181 -33.48 26.25 17.34
N CYS A 182 -33.38 25.47 16.26
CA CYS A 182 -32.60 25.85 15.06
C CYS A 182 -33.50 25.91 13.82
N LEU A 183 -33.02 26.55 12.76
CA LEU A 183 -33.64 26.52 11.45
C LEU A 183 -33.24 25.23 10.72
N ASP A 184 -34.15 24.26 10.70
CA ASP A 184 -33.98 22.93 10.14
C ASP A 184 -34.42 22.88 8.68
N SER A 185 -33.69 22.11 7.88
CA SER A 185 -34.03 21.76 6.50
C SER A 185 -34.14 22.98 5.59
N VAL A 186 -33.12 23.85 5.65
CA VAL A 186 -33.04 25.06 4.84
C VAL A 186 -33.14 24.75 3.35
N SER A 187 -33.98 25.51 2.66
CA SER A 187 -34.37 25.24 1.27
C SER A 187 -33.34 25.70 0.24
N ASP A 188 -33.20 24.93 -0.84
CA ASP A 188 -32.43 25.35 -2.02
C ASP A 188 -33.04 26.59 -2.69
N GLY A 189 -32.23 27.64 -2.86
CA GLY A 189 -32.64 28.94 -3.39
C GLY A 189 -33.10 29.95 -2.33
N SER A 190 -33.01 29.59 -1.04
CA SER A 190 -33.23 30.53 0.07
C SER A 190 -32.07 31.52 0.22
N ARG A 191 -32.26 32.53 1.06
CA ARG A 191 -31.18 33.47 1.40
C ARG A 191 -31.34 34.09 2.78
N PHE A 192 -30.20 34.48 3.35
CA PHE A 192 -30.16 35.38 4.50
C PHE A 192 -29.85 36.80 4.06
N GLU A 193 -30.52 37.80 4.64
CA GLU A 193 -30.36 39.22 4.30
C GLU A 193 -30.04 40.07 5.53
N PHE A 194 -29.06 40.96 5.38
CA PHE A 194 -28.69 41.95 6.39
C PHE A 194 -28.39 43.31 5.74
N ASN A 195 -29.08 44.34 6.21
CA ASN A 195 -28.86 45.71 5.75
C ASN A 195 -27.99 46.47 6.75
N TYR A 196 -26.89 47.04 6.29
CA TYR A 196 -25.92 47.72 7.14
C TYR A 196 -25.54 49.10 6.58
N THR A 197 -25.51 50.14 7.43
CA THR A 197 -25.11 51.49 7.00
C THR A 197 -23.74 51.83 7.55
N ALA A 198 -22.69 51.71 6.74
CA ALA A 198 -21.33 52.00 7.16
C ALA A 198 -21.08 53.51 7.20
N ILE A 199 -20.63 54.02 8.36
CA ILE A 199 -20.23 55.43 8.53
C ILE A 199 -18.82 55.67 7.99
N GLU A 200 -17.97 54.65 8.10
CA GLU A 200 -16.62 54.58 7.59
C GLU A 200 -16.39 53.25 6.89
N ARG A 201 -15.26 53.10 6.20
CA ARG A 201 -14.86 51.81 5.65
C ARG A 201 -14.50 50.86 6.78
N GLY A 202 -14.67 49.57 6.52
CA GLY A 202 -14.35 48.51 7.45
C GLY A 202 -14.73 47.17 6.84
N PHE A 203 -14.87 46.18 7.70
CA PHE A 203 -15.16 44.82 7.32
C PHE A 203 -16.19 44.22 8.27
N ILE A 204 -17.05 43.35 7.75
CA ILE A 204 -17.85 42.44 8.56
C ILE A 204 -17.35 41.03 8.29
N HIS A 205 -16.80 40.40 9.33
CA HIS A 205 -16.53 38.97 9.31
C HIS A 205 -17.84 38.22 9.58
N ILE A 206 -18.19 37.31 8.69
CA ILE A 206 -19.43 36.53 8.78
C ILE A 206 -19.08 35.12 9.23
N TYR A 207 -19.72 34.71 10.31
CA TYR A 207 -19.67 33.35 10.83
C TYR A 207 -21.07 32.76 10.87
N ALA A 208 -21.17 31.44 10.87
CA ALA A 208 -22.43 30.76 11.11
C ALA A 208 -22.21 29.46 11.86
N SER A 209 -23.18 29.10 12.69
CA SER A 209 -23.26 27.77 13.31
C SER A 209 -24.16 26.91 12.44
N VAL A 210 -23.55 25.99 11.69
CA VAL A 210 -24.23 25.18 10.66
C VAL A 210 -23.87 23.71 10.81
N ALA A 211 -24.88 22.86 10.67
CA ALA A 211 -24.75 21.40 10.72
C ALA A 211 -25.30 20.76 9.44
N SER A 212 -24.81 19.57 9.09
CA SER A 212 -25.28 18.87 7.90
C SER A 212 -26.66 18.25 8.08
N ASN A 213 -27.54 18.50 7.12
CA ASN A 213 -28.85 17.86 7.01
C ASN A 213 -28.90 16.75 5.94
N ALA A 214 -27.78 16.44 5.29
CA ALA A 214 -27.68 15.33 4.36
C ALA A 214 -27.39 14.03 5.13
N ILE A 215 -28.31 13.05 5.11
CA ILE A 215 -28.18 11.82 5.90
C ILE A 215 -27.48 10.69 5.13
N GLU A 216 -26.61 9.95 5.84
CA GLU A 216 -25.93 8.75 5.32
C GLU A 216 -26.63 7.46 5.80
N TRP A 217 -27.12 6.66 4.84
CA TRP A 217 -27.92 5.46 5.10
C TRP A 217 -27.13 4.14 5.10
N SER A 218 -25.82 4.15 4.82
CA SER A 218 -25.01 2.94 4.66
C SER A 218 -23.94 2.79 5.75
N GLY A 219 -24.31 2.28 6.93
CA GLY A 219 -23.36 1.96 8.00
C GLY A 219 -23.89 1.06 9.10
N GLN A 220 -22.98 0.40 9.83
CA GLN A 220 -23.33 -0.43 10.99
C GLN A 220 -23.50 0.45 12.24
N PHE A 221 -24.75 0.65 12.66
CA PHE A 221 -25.05 1.25 13.96
C PHE A 221 -24.50 0.34 15.08
N PRO A 222 -23.89 0.88 16.15
CA PRO A 222 -23.38 0.06 17.25
C PRO A 222 -24.49 -0.80 17.86
N THR A 223 -24.31 -2.13 17.81
CA THR A 223 -25.33 -3.15 18.15
C THR A 223 -25.85 -3.10 19.59
N ASP A 224 -25.17 -2.37 20.48
CA ASP A 224 -25.44 -2.35 21.91
C ASP A 224 -26.63 -1.44 22.29
N TYR A 225 -27.14 -0.64 21.36
CA TYR A 225 -28.12 0.43 21.63
C TYR A 225 -29.49 0.27 20.94
N GLY A 226 -29.74 -0.85 20.24
CA GLY A 226 -31.01 -1.07 19.54
C GLY A 226 -31.55 -2.50 19.65
N ASN A 227 -32.83 -2.64 20.02
CA ASN A 227 -33.60 -3.87 19.90
C ASN A 227 -33.80 -4.23 18.41
N GLY A 228 -32.81 -4.89 17.79
CA GLY A 228 -32.92 -5.84 16.66
C GLY A 228 -33.81 -5.56 15.44
N LYS A 229 -34.41 -4.36 15.28
CA LYS A 229 -35.37 -4.06 14.20
C LYS A 229 -35.27 -2.60 13.79
N THR A 230 -34.21 -2.25 13.07
CA THR A 230 -34.15 -1.31 11.92
C THR A 230 -32.68 -0.96 11.71
N GLY A 231 -32.12 -1.42 10.59
CA GLY A 231 -30.80 -1.00 10.13
C GLY A 231 -30.86 0.37 9.43
N SER A 232 -29.68 0.78 8.98
CA SER A 232 -29.45 1.66 7.84
C SER A 232 -29.24 3.16 8.09
N ILE A 233 -28.72 3.66 9.22
CA ILE A 233 -28.25 5.06 9.29
C ILE A 233 -26.90 5.14 10.00
N ALA A 234 -25.92 5.73 9.31
CA ALA A 234 -24.52 5.83 9.74
C ALA A 234 -24.15 7.20 10.32
N GLY A 235 -24.90 8.25 9.95
CA GLY A 235 -24.65 9.63 10.34
C GLY A 235 -25.10 10.64 9.29
N SER A 236 -24.34 11.72 9.10
CA SER A 236 -24.60 12.76 8.08
C SER A 236 -23.40 12.94 7.15
N LYS A 237 -23.67 13.20 5.87
CA LYS A 237 -22.69 13.46 4.83
C LYS A 237 -22.05 14.83 4.99
N ALA A 238 -20.82 14.98 4.52
CA ALA A 238 -20.16 16.29 4.40
C ALA A 238 -20.98 17.25 3.50
N LEU A 239 -21.00 18.54 3.84
CA LEU A 239 -21.55 19.63 3.03
C LEU A 239 -20.41 20.61 2.68
N ASP A 240 -20.23 20.86 1.39
CA ASP A 240 -19.34 21.89 0.87
C ASP A 240 -20.06 23.25 0.93
N LEU A 241 -19.87 23.99 2.03
CA LEU A 241 -20.51 25.29 2.25
C LEU A 241 -19.97 26.35 1.30
N GLU A 242 -18.71 26.25 0.86
CA GLU A 242 -18.15 27.15 -0.15
C GLU A 242 -18.95 27.10 -1.46
N SER A 243 -19.37 25.90 -1.87
CA SER A 243 -20.20 25.70 -3.06
C SER A 243 -21.68 26.06 -2.85
N ILE A 244 -22.16 26.01 -1.60
CA ILE A 244 -23.57 26.23 -1.26
C ILE A 244 -23.88 27.70 -1.02
N VAL A 245 -22.99 28.42 -0.34
CA VAL A 245 -23.21 29.79 0.11
C VAL A 245 -22.53 30.76 -0.85
N THR A 246 -23.30 31.69 -1.41
CA THR A 246 -22.75 32.85 -2.13
C THR A 246 -22.96 34.11 -1.30
N ILE A 247 -21.87 34.71 -0.82
CA ILE A 247 -21.93 36.00 -0.11
C ILE A 247 -21.97 37.14 -1.13
N LYS A 248 -22.84 38.13 -0.92
CA LYS A 248 -22.89 39.36 -1.73
C LYS A 248 -22.93 40.60 -0.87
N ASN A 249 -22.38 41.69 -1.38
CA ASN A 249 -22.64 43.04 -0.88
C ASN A 249 -22.96 43.97 -2.06
N ASN A 250 -24.14 44.59 -2.05
CA ASN A 250 -24.60 45.47 -3.13
C ASN A 250 -24.50 44.78 -4.51
N ASP A 251 -24.95 43.52 -4.58
CA ASP A 251 -24.88 42.61 -5.75
C ASP A 251 -23.47 42.17 -6.19
N ASN A 252 -22.41 42.69 -5.58
CA ASN A 252 -21.05 42.20 -5.83
C ASN A 252 -20.84 40.89 -5.06
N VAL A 253 -20.48 39.83 -5.80
CA VAL A 253 -20.14 38.52 -5.22
C VAL A 253 -18.82 38.63 -4.47
N ILE A 254 -18.79 38.05 -3.29
CA ILE A 254 -17.64 37.96 -2.39
C ILE A 254 -17.32 36.48 -2.24
N ASP A 255 -16.03 36.15 -2.31
CA ASP A 255 -15.58 34.77 -2.19
C ASP A 255 -15.93 34.22 -0.80
N THR A 256 -16.77 33.19 -0.78
CA THR A 256 -16.98 32.33 0.38
C THR A 256 -15.72 31.50 0.60
N LYS A 257 -15.39 31.19 1.86
CA LYS A 257 -14.15 30.47 2.19
C LYS A 257 -14.38 28.96 2.26
N LYS A 258 -13.52 28.19 1.58
CA LYS A 258 -13.43 26.71 1.62
C LYS A 258 -13.46 26.09 3.02
N TYR A 259 -12.88 26.77 4.01
CA TYR A 259 -12.81 26.28 5.39
C TYR A 259 -14.16 26.32 6.14
N ALA A 260 -15.22 26.80 5.49
CA ALA A 260 -16.57 26.76 6.01
C ALA A 260 -17.19 25.35 5.94
N ASP A 261 -16.62 24.44 5.16
CA ASP A 261 -17.20 23.12 4.90
C ASP A 261 -17.47 22.32 6.18
N ILE A 262 -18.55 21.55 6.12
CA ILE A 262 -19.00 20.68 7.21
C ILE A 262 -18.54 19.26 6.85
N GLU A 263 -17.73 18.67 7.71
CA GLU A 263 -17.25 17.30 7.53
C GLU A 263 -18.37 16.26 7.72
N GLU A 264 -18.13 15.06 7.21
CA GLU A 264 -19.01 13.91 7.47
C GLU A 264 -19.02 13.58 8.97
N THR A 265 -20.21 13.42 9.55
CA THR A 265 -20.35 12.96 10.93
C THR A 265 -20.71 11.49 10.93
N VAL A 266 -19.83 10.65 11.48
CA VAL A 266 -20.12 9.22 11.72
C VAL A 266 -20.58 9.03 13.17
N LEU A 267 -21.71 8.34 13.36
CA LEU A 267 -22.26 8.08 14.68
C LEU A 267 -21.40 7.07 15.45
N THR A 268 -20.81 7.51 16.56
CA THR A 268 -20.08 6.64 17.49
C THR A 268 -20.88 6.37 18.76
N LYS A 269 -20.47 5.35 19.52
CA LYS A 269 -21.07 5.05 20.84
C LYS A 269 -20.95 6.23 21.81
N GLU A 270 -19.85 6.98 21.73
CA GLU A 270 -19.55 8.10 22.64
C GLU A 270 -20.46 9.29 22.37
N ILE A 271 -20.69 9.64 21.09
CA ILE A 271 -21.61 10.70 20.65
C ILE A 271 -23.05 10.38 21.11
N MET A 272 -23.46 9.12 21.02
CA MET A 272 -24.84 8.72 21.32
C MET A 272 -25.14 8.49 22.81
N LYS A 273 -24.12 8.33 23.66
CA LYS A 273 -24.29 7.95 25.07
C LYS A 273 -25.21 8.89 25.87
N PRO A 274 -25.09 10.22 25.80
CA PRO A 274 -25.96 11.14 26.56
C PRO A 274 -27.43 11.04 26.14
N TYR A 275 -27.70 10.82 24.85
CA TYR A 275 -29.05 10.75 24.28
C TYR A 275 -29.78 9.44 24.64
N VAL A 276 -29.06 8.32 24.69
CA VAL A 276 -29.64 7.03 25.09
C VAL A 276 -30.06 7.04 26.56
N GLU A 277 -29.27 7.69 27.43
CA GLU A 277 -29.50 7.71 28.87
C GLU A 277 -30.71 8.59 29.29
N SER A 278 -31.22 9.47 28.42
CA SER A 278 -32.31 10.42 28.70
C SER A 278 -33.75 9.89 28.51
N LYS A 279 -33.93 8.59 28.18
CA LYS A 279 -35.22 7.87 28.00
C LYS A 279 -36.11 8.28 26.81
N SER A 280 -35.67 9.13 25.89
CA SER A 280 -36.42 9.54 24.68
C SER A 280 -35.86 8.94 23.38
N PHE A 281 -35.30 7.73 23.42
CA PHE A 281 -34.67 7.13 22.25
C PHE A 281 -35.67 6.80 21.12
N ASN A 282 -35.69 7.66 20.09
CA ASN A 282 -36.29 7.38 18.79
C ASN A 282 -35.16 7.22 17.75
N ASN A 283 -35.09 6.03 17.16
CA ASN A 283 -34.12 5.65 16.12
C ASN A 283 -34.18 6.54 14.87
N TRP A 284 -35.30 7.21 14.62
CA TRP A 284 -35.48 8.10 13.46
C TRP A 284 -34.89 9.49 13.69
N TYR A 285 -34.85 9.97 14.94
CA TYR A 285 -34.33 11.30 15.30
C TYR A 285 -32.89 11.27 15.82
N SER A 286 -32.31 10.10 16.09
CA SER A 286 -30.91 9.99 16.53
C SER A 286 -29.88 10.55 15.54
N PRO A 287 -30.02 10.41 14.20
CA PRO A 287 -29.05 10.99 13.26
C PRO A 287 -29.19 12.50 13.15
N LEU A 288 -30.42 13.02 13.14
CA LEU A 288 -30.67 14.45 13.16
C LEU A 288 -30.14 15.07 14.46
N TYR A 289 -30.39 14.41 15.61
CA TYR A 289 -29.84 14.82 16.90
C TYR A 289 -28.31 14.87 16.88
N ALA A 290 -27.63 13.82 16.43
CA ALA A 290 -26.17 13.80 16.42
C ALA A 290 -25.57 14.75 15.37
N ALA A 291 -26.19 14.89 14.20
CA ALA A 291 -25.76 15.83 13.18
C ALA A 291 -25.88 17.28 13.68
N THR A 292 -26.98 17.61 14.34
CA THR A 292 -27.18 18.94 14.96
C THR A 292 -26.44 19.12 16.29
N HIS A 293 -25.99 18.04 16.95
CA HIS A 293 -25.12 18.14 18.12
C HIS A 293 -23.73 18.70 17.78
N ASN A 294 -23.32 18.57 16.51
CA ASN A 294 -22.04 19.05 15.99
C ASN A 294 -22.17 20.44 15.36
N PHE A 295 -23.04 21.31 15.89
CA PHE A 295 -23.06 22.71 15.52
C PHE A 295 -21.70 23.34 15.81
N GLU A 296 -21.00 23.75 14.74
CA GLU A 296 -19.69 24.37 14.81
C GLU A 296 -19.75 25.76 14.22
N ARG A 297 -19.07 26.71 14.87
CA ARG A 297 -18.88 28.07 14.34
C ARG A 297 -17.96 28.02 13.12
N LYS A 298 -18.53 28.15 11.93
CA LYS A 298 -17.84 28.21 10.63
C LYS A 298 -17.61 29.66 10.22
N TRP A 299 -16.42 29.96 9.70
CA TRP A 299 -16.11 31.26 9.11
C TRP A 299 -16.47 31.26 7.64
N LEU A 300 -17.51 32.01 7.26
CA LEU A 300 -18.02 32.01 5.89
C LEU A 300 -17.24 32.97 4.98
N GLY A 301 -16.80 34.12 5.52
CA GLY A 301 -16.03 35.09 4.76
C GLY A 301 -15.94 36.47 5.39
N VAL A 302 -15.43 37.42 4.61
CA VAL A 302 -15.25 38.82 5.02
C VAL A 302 -15.89 39.73 3.99
N VAL A 303 -16.82 40.56 4.45
CA VAL A 303 -17.49 41.54 3.60
C VAL A 303 -16.83 42.91 3.76
N PRO A 304 -16.17 43.44 2.71
CA PRO A 304 -15.71 44.82 2.72
C PRO A 304 -16.92 45.76 2.70
N LEU A 305 -16.88 46.76 3.58
CA LEU A 305 -17.94 47.75 3.72
C LEU A 305 -17.66 48.99 2.89
N GLU A 306 -18.67 49.41 2.12
CA GLU A 306 -18.70 50.69 1.43
C GLU A 306 -19.37 51.73 2.33
N VAL A 307 -18.86 52.97 2.33
CA VAL A 307 -19.50 54.07 3.07
C VAL A 307 -20.91 54.28 2.51
N GLY A 308 -21.92 54.22 3.37
CA GLY A 308 -23.33 54.22 2.97
C GLY A 308 -24.00 52.87 3.19
N ILE A 309 -25.05 52.59 2.41
CA ILE A 309 -25.87 51.38 2.57
C ILE A 309 -25.15 50.19 1.92
N ASN A 310 -25.04 49.09 2.67
CA ASN A 310 -24.53 47.79 2.27
C ASN A 310 -25.67 46.79 2.40
N HIS A 311 -26.08 46.21 1.28
CA HIS A 311 -27.06 45.13 1.23
C HIS A 311 -26.30 43.80 1.17
N ILE A 312 -26.16 43.15 2.33
CA ILE A 312 -25.40 41.92 2.50
C ILE A 312 -26.36 40.74 2.39
N THR A 313 -26.07 39.79 1.51
CA THR A 313 -26.85 38.55 1.39
C THR A 313 -25.97 37.31 1.41
N LEU A 314 -26.52 36.22 1.93
CA LEU A 314 -25.97 34.88 1.81
C LEU A 314 -27.00 34.07 1.02
N ASP A 315 -26.79 33.93 -0.28
CA ASP A 315 -27.68 33.16 -1.15
C ASP A 315 -27.29 31.67 -1.07
N LEU A 316 -28.27 30.78 -0.86
CA LEU A 316 -28.05 29.35 -0.64
C LEU A 316 -28.48 28.55 -1.85
N LYS A 317 -27.57 27.76 -2.43
CA LYS A 317 -27.84 26.90 -3.57
C LYS A 317 -26.89 25.71 -3.61
N ALA A 318 -27.39 24.49 -3.40
CA ALA A 318 -26.52 23.32 -3.29
C ALA A 318 -26.42 22.49 -4.59
N ASN A 319 -25.29 21.82 -4.76
CA ASN A 319 -25.01 20.97 -5.93
C ASN A 319 -25.48 19.52 -5.71
N ASN A 320 -26.80 19.28 -5.83
CA ASN A 320 -27.42 17.94 -5.91
C ASN A 320 -27.22 16.99 -4.71
N MET A 321 -27.00 17.52 -3.50
CA MET A 321 -26.95 16.69 -2.30
C MET A 321 -28.34 16.33 -1.80
N SER A 322 -28.65 15.04 -1.66
CA SER A 322 -30.00 14.59 -1.30
C SER A 322 -30.33 14.77 0.18
N CYS A 323 -31.44 15.46 0.47
CA CYS A 323 -32.11 15.50 1.76
C CYS A 323 -33.62 15.32 1.55
N PRO A 324 -34.23 14.17 1.90
CA PRO A 324 -35.63 13.87 1.56
C PRO A 324 -36.70 14.80 2.16
N TRP A 325 -36.32 15.70 3.07
CA TRP A 325 -37.25 16.56 3.81
C TRP A 325 -36.99 18.06 3.59
N ALA A 326 -36.12 18.38 2.64
CA ALA A 326 -35.84 19.74 2.22
C ALA A 326 -36.42 19.99 0.82
N TYR A 327 -36.60 21.27 0.47
CA TYR A 327 -37.07 21.67 -0.85
C TYR A 327 -36.20 21.08 -1.99
N LYS A 328 -36.86 20.52 -3.02
CA LYS A 328 -36.29 19.74 -4.14
C LYS A 328 -35.51 18.51 -3.72
N GLN A 329 -35.71 18.06 -2.49
CA GLN A 329 -34.86 17.09 -1.82
C GLN A 329 -33.37 17.47 -1.80
N ILE A 330 -33.05 18.76 -1.71
CA ILE A 330 -31.67 19.28 -1.75
C ILE A 330 -31.24 19.79 -0.36
N ALA A 331 -30.08 19.33 0.10
CA ALA A 331 -29.48 19.68 1.39
C ALA A 331 -28.77 21.04 1.35
N CYS A 332 -29.23 22.03 2.13
CA CYS A 332 -28.52 23.31 2.36
C CYS A 332 -28.14 23.54 3.85
N GLY A 333 -28.11 22.48 4.65
CA GLY A 333 -27.75 22.52 6.07
C GLY A 333 -28.89 22.87 7.02
N ASN A 334 -28.59 22.71 8.32
CA ASN A 334 -29.36 23.21 9.45
C ASN A 334 -28.59 24.38 10.06
N TRP A 335 -29.27 25.47 10.39
CA TRP A 335 -28.64 26.73 10.78
C TRP A 335 -29.12 27.16 12.16
N ASP A 336 -28.18 27.33 13.09
CA ASP A 336 -28.44 27.74 14.47
C ASP A 336 -28.38 29.27 14.59
N TYR A 337 -27.22 29.87 14.28
CA TYR A 337 -27.09 31.32 14.23
C TYR A 337 -26.15 31.80 13.11
N ILE A 338 -26.30 33.06 12.73
CA ILE A 338 -25.31 33.84 11.97
C ILE A 338 -24.70 34.87 12.89
N GLU A 339 -23.38 34.93 12.94
CA GLU A 339 -22.62 35.89 13.73
C GLU A 339 -21.91 36.88 12.80
N LEU A 340 -22.03 38.16 13.14
CA LEU A 340 -21.43 39.28 12.43
C LEU A 340 -20.44 40.00 13.35
N ASP A 341 -19.18 40.06 12.93
CA ASP A 341 -18.10 40.74 13.66
C ASP A 341 -17.60 41.95 12.85
N TYR A 342 -17.87 43.16 13.33
CA TYR A 342 -17.43 44.42 12.73
C TYR A 342 -15.99 44.77 13.12
N VAL A 343 -15.18 45.08 12.10
CA VAL A 343 -13.80 45.57 12.25
C VAL A 343 -13.62 46.86 11.45
N GLY A 344 -13.27 47.96 12.12
CA GLY A 344 -13.03 49.24 11.45
C GLY A 344 -11.74 49.25 10.63
N GLU A 345 -11.67 50.01 9.53
CA GLU A 345 -10.50 50.06 8.62
C GLU A 345 -9.18 50.45 9.32
N LYS A 346 -9.25 51.18 10.43
CA LYS A 346 -8.07 51.64 11.20
C LYS A 346 -7.66 50.69 12.32
N GLU A 347 -8.42 49.63 12.57
CA GLU A 347 -8.10 48.67 13.61
C GLU A 347 -6.95 47.76 13.14
N THR A 348 -6.00 47.51 14.02
CA THR A 348 -4.87 46.63 13.71
C THR A 348 -5.22 45.21 14.12
N TYR A 349 -5.28 44.30 13.14
CA TYR A 349 -5.46 42.89 13.42
C TYR A 349 -4.17 42.29 14.02
N ASN A 350 -4.27 41.79 15.25
CA ASN A 350 -3.16 41.17 15.98
C ASN A 350 -3.56 39.73 16.36
N PRO A 351 -3.15 38.73 15.58
CA PRO A 351 -3.51 37.35 15.88
C PRO A 351 -2.81 36.88 17.16
N THR A 352 -3.51 36.07 17.94
CA THR A 352 -3.01 35.43 19.16
C THR A 352 -2.81 33.91 18.99
N SER A 353 -3.46 33.31 17.99
CA SER A 353 -3.29 31.89 17.67
C SER A 353 -3.29 31.63 16.16
N LEU A 354 -2.72 30.49 15.77
CA LEU A 354 -2.72 29.98 14.40
C LEU A 354 -3.27 28.56 14.41
N GLN A 355 -3.94 28.18 13.33
CA GLN A 355 -4.42 26.84 13.05
C GLN A 355 -3.96 26.43 11.65
N VAL A 356 -3.20 25.34 11.55
CA VAL A 356 -2.84 24.73 10.27
C VAL A 356 -3.97 23.79 9.88
N LEU A 357 -4.56 24.01 8.72
CA LEU A 357 -5.66 23.20 8.18
C LEU A 357 -5.14 22.13 7.22
N HIS A 358 -4.17 22.51 6.39
CA HIS A 358 -3.54 21.61 5.44
C HIS A 358 -2.05 21.93 5.33
N SER A 359 -1.22 20.88 5.23
CA SER A 359 0.23 21.01 5.00
C SER A 359 0.90 19.68 4.68
N LYS A 360 1.98 19.72 3.91
CA LYS A 360 2.91 18.58 3.74
C LYS A 360 3.75 18.35 5.00
N ASN A 361 3.90 17.08 5.40
CA ASN A 361 4.61 16.68 6.62
C ASN A 361 5.92 15.91 6.37
N ASP A 362 6.03 15.13 5.29
CA ASP A 362 7.23 14.31 5.03
C ASP A 362 8.25 15.04 4.14
N TYR A 363 9.50 15.07 4.57
CA TYR A 363 10.59 15.76 3.88
C TYR A 363 11.87 14.95 3.87
N LEU A 364 12.71 15.20 2.87
CA LEU A 364 14.07 14.69 2.84
C LEU A 364 14.99 15.59 3.66
N TYR A 365 16.03 15.00 4.24
CA TYR A 365 17.06 15.74 4.96
C TYR A 365 17.70 16.83 4.08
N GLY A 366 17.80 18.04 4.63
CA GLY A 366 18.36 19.20 3.94
C GLY A 366 17.42 19.88 2.96
N ASP A 367 16.16 19.43 2.85
CA ASP A 367 15.12 20.10 2.08
C ASP A 367 14.61 21.40 2.75
N THR A 368 13.82 22.18 2.02
CA THR A 368 13.04 23.30 2.57
C THR A 368 11.59 22.91 2.80
N TYR A 369 11.00 23.42 3.89
CA TYR A 369 9.58 23.29 4.13
C TYR A 369 8.77 23.93 2.98
N ASP A 370 7.86 23.14 2.41
CA ASP A 370 7.04 23.57 1.28
C ASP A 370 5.80 24.29 1.79
N LYS A 371 5.72 25.59 1.47
CA LYS A 371 4.59 26.43 1.83
C LYS A 371 3.45 26.42 0.81
N SER A 372 3.65 25.78 -0.35
CA SER A 372 2.66 25.83 -1.45
C SER A 372 1.36 25.10 -1.11
N ALA A 373 1.44 24.05 -0.30
CA ALA A 373 0.31 23.31 0.24
C ALA A 373 -0.10 23.77 1.65
N LEU A 374 0.44 24.89 2.15
CA LEU A 374 0.16 25.36 3.50
C LEU A 374 -1.13 26.18 3.51
N GLU A 375 -2.11 25.73 4.28
CA GLU A 375 -3.35 26.48 4.53
C GLU A 375 -3.42 26.79 6.04
N ILE A 376 -3.42 28.08 6.39
CA ILE A 376 -3.42 28.53 7.79
C ILE A 376 -4.50 29.58 8.02
N LEU A 377 -5.22 29.41 9.14
CA LEU A 377 -6.05 30.44 9.74
C LEU A 377 -5.36 31.06 10.95
N ALA A 378 -5.43 32.38 11.05
CA ALA A 378 -5.07 33.11 12.24
C ALA A 378 -6.33 33.54 12.98
N SER A 379 -6.27 33.60 14.32
CA SER A 379 -7.34 34.15 15.15
C SER A 379 -6.81 35.13 16.18
N ASP A 380 -7.54 36.22 16.43
CA ASP A 380 -7.24 37.17 17.51
C ASP A 380 -7.89 36.74 18.84
N GLU A 381 -7.69 37.53 19.90
CA GLU A 381 -8.27 37.28 21.22
C GLU A 381 -9.80 37.34 21.26
N ASN A 382 -10.44 37.94 20.25
CA ASN A 382 -11.89 38.10 20.14
C ASN A 382 -12.53 37.01 19.25
N GLY A 383 -11.73 36.12 18.66
CA GLY A 383 -12.16 35.06 17.76
C GLY A 383 -12.37 35.51 16.31
N VAL A 384 -11.86 36.69 15.93
CA VAL A 384 -11.84 37.17 14.54
C VAL A 384 -10.76 36.43 13.77
N MET A 385 -11.14 35.88 12.62
CA MET A 385 -10.35 34.99 11.80
C MET A 385 -9.84 35.72 10.55
N GLU A 386 -8.59 35.46 10.18
CA GLU A 386 -7.97 35.91 8.92
C GLU A 386 -7.29 34.72 8.25
N GLU A 387 -7.46 34.61 6.93
CA GLU A 387 -6.73 33.65 6.12
C GLU A 387 -5.30 34.16 5.94
N VAL A 388 -4.33 33.33 6.30
CA VAL A 388 -2.93 33.71 6.24
C VAL A 388 -2.38 33.35 4.87
N ASN A 389 -1.86 34.35 4.16
CA ASN A 389 -1.07 34.09 2.97
C ASN A 389 0.20 33.32 3.38
N PRO A 390 0.44 32.11 2.84
CA PRO A 390 1.61 31.30 3.23
C PRO A 390 2.95 32.03 3.06
N ASN A 391 3.03 32.97 2.11
CA ASN A 391 4.24 33.77 1.89
C ASN A 391 4.58 34.70 3.06
N ASP A 392 3.59 35.13 3.84
CA ASP A 392 3.77 36.00 5.01
C ASP A 392 4.14 35.22 6.28
N VAL A 393 4.08 33.89 6.24
CA VAL A 393 4.49 33.01 7.34
C VAL A 393 6.00 32.94 7.40
N THR A 394 6.56 33.11 8.59
CA THR A 394 7.99 32.95 8.87
C THR A 394 8.28 31.57 9.47
N LEU A 395 9.44 31.02 9.10
CA LEU A 395 9.99 29.76 9.59
C LEU A 395 11.26 30.05 10.37
N ASN A 396 11.45 29.38 11.49
CA ASN A 396 12.59 29.68 12.35
C ASN A 396 13.90 29.03 11.85
N GLU A 397 13.89 27.85 11.20
CA GLU A 397 15.12 27.12 10.82
C GLU A 397 14.91 26.21 9.59
N ALA A 398 16.01 25.74 8.98
CA ALA A 398 16.02 24.72 7.91
C ALA A 398 15.75 23.31 8.48
N LEU A 399 15.30 22.37 7.64
CA LEU A 399 14.94 21.01 8.09
C LEU A 399 16.17 20.16 8.42
N GLU A 400 16.24 19.67 9.65
CA GLU A 400 17.29 18.79 10.15
C GLU A 400 16.83 17.32 10.24
N LEU A 401 17.76 16.38 10.14
CA LEU A 401 17.45 14.95 10.25
C LEU A 401 16.81 14.63 11.60
N SER A 402 15.76 13.80 11.61
CA SER A 402 14.99 13.44 12.81
C SER A 402 14.24 14.61 13.48
N GLN A 403 14.13 15.77 12.82
CA GLN A 403 13.25 16.84 13.27
C GLN A 403 11.78 16.39 13.20
N GLN A 404 11.04 16.63 14.27
CA GLN A 404 9.64 16.20 14.43
C GLN A 404 8.63 17.34 14.29
N SER A 405 9.08 18.60 14.39
CA SER A 405 8.25 19.78 14.20
C SER A 405 9.06 21.00 13.77
N ILE A 406 8.38 21.95 13.14
CA ILE A 406 8.87 23.29 12.82
C ILE A 406 7.97 24.33 13.46
N LYS A 407 8.51 25.51 13.74
CA LYS A 407 7.72 26.62 14.26
C LYS A 407 7.35 27.59 13.15
N LEU A 408 6.06 27.69 12.86
CA LEU A 408 5.47 28.65 11.94
C LEU A 408 5.04 29.90 12.72
N SER A 409 5.31 31.09 12.18
CA SER A 409 4.96 32.35 12.86
C SER A 409 4.38 33.40 11.91
N TYR A 410 3.31 34.07 12.33
CA TYR A 410 2.61 35.11 11.57
C TYR A 410 2.15 36.23 12.52
N LYS A 411 2.53 37.49 12.21
CA LYS A 411 2.19 38.70 13.00
C LYS A 411 2.34 38.55 14.53
N GLY A 412 3.30 37.74 15.00
CA GLY A 412 3.58 37.51 16.43
C GLY A 412 2.94 36.25 17.03
N ALA A 413 1.93 35.65 16.39
CA ALA A 413 1.39 34.34 16.74
C ALA A 413 2.28 33.23 16.17
N SER A 414 2.30 32.06 16.82
CA SER A 414 3.10 30.92 16.38
C SER A 414 2.48 29.57 16.71
N ILE A 415 2.70 28.58 15.85
CA ILE A 415 2.28 27.18 16.02
C ILE A 415 3.42 26.23 15.67
N ASP A 416 3.51 25.11 16.40
CA ASP A 416 4.43 24.02 16.07
C ASP A 416 3.74 23.06 15.10
N GLN A 417 4.21 23.03 13.86
CA GLN A 417 3.73 22.16 12.80
C GLN A 417 4.53 20.86 12.79
N PRO A 418 3.89 19.67 12.89
CA PRO A 418 4.58 18.40 12.75
C PRO A 418 5.28 18.26 11.39
N VAL A 419 6.49 17.70 11.40
CA VAL A 419 7.22 17.28 10.19
C VAL A 419 7.93 15.96 10.45
N ASN A 420 8.24 15.22 9.40
CA ASN A 420 9.01 14.00 9.45
C ASN A 420 10.16 14.11 8.44
N VAL A 421 11.39 14.26 8.94
CA VAL A 421 12.58 14.46 8.11
C VAL A 421 13.46 13.21 8.14
N SER A 422 13.64 12.59 6.98
CA SER A 422 14.36 11.32 6.80
C SER A 422 15.38 11.36 5.65
N THR A 423 16.13 10.28 5.47
CA THR A 423 17.04 10.09 4.31
C THR A 423 16.37 9.40 3.13
N GLY A 424 15.09 9.05 3.26
CA GLY A 424 14.30 8.31 2.28
C GLY A 424 12.84 8.76 2.29
N LEU A 425 12.32 9.16 1.13
CA LEU A 425 10.95 9.66 0.97
C LEU A 425 10.16 8.74 0.06
N HIS A 426 9.03 8.25 0.56
CA HIS A 426 8.04 7.48 -0.19
C HIS A 426 6.98 8.42 -0.75
N CYS A 427 6.73 8.37 -2.06
CA CYS A 427 5.75 9.20 -2.75
C CYS A 427 4.72 8.31 -3.45
N GLU A 428 3.53 8.15 -2.85
CA GLU A 428 2.42 7.46 -3.50
C GLU A 428 1.87 8.31 -4.66
N LEU A 429 1.78 7.76 -5.88
CA LEU A 429 1.42 8.53 -7.08
C LEU A 429 -0.10 8.63 -7.33
N GLY A 430 -0.89 7.84 -6.59
CA GLY A 430 -2.34 7.76 -6.76
C GLY A 430 -3.15 8.75 -5.92
N GLU A 431 -2.55 9.35 -4.91
CA GLU A 431 -3.21 10.27 -3.97
C GLU A 431 -3.18 11.72 -4.48
N ASP A 432 -4.03 12.59 -3.94
CA ASP A 432 -4.11 14.01 -4.37
C ASP A 432 -2.96 14.86 -3.78
N GLU A 433 -2.28 14.38 -2.74
CA GLU A 433 -1.27 15.13 -1.96
C GLU A 433 0.16 14.58 -2.12
N SER A 434 0.44 13.87 -3.22
CA SER A 434 1.76 13.29 -3.46
C SER A 434 2.85 14.35 -3.60
N SER A 435 4.01 14.12 -2.96
CA SER A 435 5.22 14.92 -3.17
C SER A 435 5.77 14.83 -4.61
N THR A 436 5.28 13.89 -5.41
CA THR A 436 5.55 13.82 -6.84
C THR A 436 4.29 14.16 -7.64
N SER A 437 4.42 15.05 -8.61
CA SER A 437 3.32 15.37 -9.52
C SER A 437 3.43 14.62 -10.84
N LEU A 438 2.29 14.14 -11.36
CA LEU A 438 2.17 13.66 -12.74
C LEU A 438 1.78 14.82 -13.65
N VAL A 439 2.67 15.18 -14.58
CA VAL A 439 2.38 16.11 -15.66
C VAL A 439 1.91 15.31 -16.88
N LYS A 440 0.64 15.49 -17.24
CA LYS A 440 0.03 14.81 -18.39
C LYS A 440 0.26 15.57 -19.69
N ALA A 441 0.67 14.87 -20.74
CA ALA A 441 0.69 15.42 -22.09
C ALA A 441 -0.73 15.67 -22.62
N GLU A 442 -0.84 16.56 -23.61
CA GLU A 442 -2.11 16.82 -24.30
C GLU A 442 -2.64 15.53 -24.95
N GLY A 443 -3.88 15.16 -24.62
CA GLY A 443 -4.50 13.92 -25.10
C GLY A 443 -4.04 12.64 -24.37
N SER A 444 -3.26 12.77 -23.29
CA SER A 444 -2.85 11.62 -22.45
C SER A 444 -4.05 10.86 -21.90
N LYS A 445 -3.92 9.53 -21.88
CA LYS A 445 -4.90 8.62 -21.27
C LYS A 445 -4.52 8.20 -19.85
N ALA A 446 -3.44 8.78 -19.29
CA ALA A 446 -3.01 8.48 -17.95
C ALA A 446 -4.11 8.78 -16.96
N LYS A 447 -4.42 7.79 -16.11
CA LYS A 447 -5.50 7.90 -15.14
C LYS A 447 -5.13 7.22 -13.84
N LYS A 448 -5.63 7.81 -12.75
CA LYS A 448 -5.66 7.17 -11.44
C LYS A 448 -6.52 5.93 -11.55
N ALA A 449 -5.96 4.80 -11.16
CA ALA A 449 -6.65 3.52 -11.04
C ALA A 449 -6.58 3.07 -9.58
N LYS A 450 -7.63 2.35 -9.16
CA LYS A 450 -7.77 1.80 -7.81
C LYS A 450 -7.98 0.31 -7.93
N VAL A 451 -7.24 -0.46 -7.13
CA VAL A 451 -7.48 -1.89 -6.90
C VAL A 451 -7.85 -2.06 -5.43
N THR A 452 -9.03 -2.63 -5.19
CA THR A 452 -9.60 -2.86 -3.86
C THR A 452 -9.21 -4.26 -3.38
N TYR A 453 -8.54 -4.37 -2.24
CA TYR A 453 -8.25 -5.63 -1.55
C TYR A 453 -9.24 -5.81 -0.38
N PRO A 454 -9.44 -7.05 0.13
CA PRO A 454 -10.26 -7.32 1.32
C PRO A 454 -9.93 -6.45 2.53
N ASP A 455 -8.65 -6.09 2.69
CA ASP A 455 -8.13 -5.41 3.89
C ASP A 455 -7.45 -4.05 3.58
N SER A 456 -7.32 -3.63 2.31
CA SER A 456 -6.73 -2.32 1.95
C SER A 456 -7.08 -1.89 0.52
N ASN A 457 -6.89 -0.60 0.20
CA ASN A 457 -6.99 -0.11 -1.18
C ASN A 457 -5.59 0.25 -1.67
N ARG A 458 -5.24 -0.10 -2.91
CA ARG A 458 -4.02 0.40 -3.57
C ARG A 458 -4.37 1.29 -4.74
N TYR A 459 -3.76 2.46 -4.80
CA TYR A 459 -3.89 3.41 -5.89
C TYR A 459 -2.62 3.40 -6.76
N PHE A 460 -2.78 3.63 -8.06
CA PHE A 460 -1.65 3.73 -8.99
C PHE A 460 -2.04 4.52 -10.24
N ILE A 461 -1.03 4.93 -11.00
CA ILE A 461 -1.18 5.52 -12.32
C ILE A 461 -1.03 4.43 -13.38
N SER A 462 -2.03 4.31 -14.25
CA SER A 462 -2.03 3.41 -15.41
C SER A 462 -2.12 4.20 -16.71
N ASN A 463 -1.83 3.54 -17.83
CA ASN A 463 -1.93 4.10 -19.19
C ASN A 463 -1.03 5.34 -19.41
N ILE A 464 0.18 5.32 -18.86
CA ILE A 464 1.16 6.38 -19.04
C ILE A 464 1.54 6.48 -20.53
N SER A 465 1.30 7.65 -21.09
CA SER A 465 1.40 7.95 -22.50
C SER A 465 2.71 8.67 -22.82
N LYS A 466 3.06 8.70 -24.11
CA LYS A 466 4.18 9.51 -24.60
C LYS A 466 3.99 10.98 -24.20
N GLY A 467 5.04 11.57 -23.64
CA GLY A 467 5.08 12.97 -23.22
C GLY A 467 4.61 13.21 -21.78
N ASP A 468 4.07 12.19 -21.10
CA ASP A 468 3.83 12.27 -19.67
C ASP A 468 5.17 12.35 -18.91
N SER A 469 5.16 12.94 -17.73
CA SER A 469 6.31 12.92 -16.82
C SER A 469 5.93 12.96 -15.35
N PHE A 470 6.79 12.36 -14.51
CA PHE A 470 6.78 12.53 -13.07
C PHE A 470 7.80 13.58 -12.67
N LYS A 471 7.39 14.55 -11.84
CA LYS A 471 8.25 15.63 -11.36
C LYS A 471 8.35 15.65 -9.85
N PHE A 472 9.58 15.76 -9.37
CA PHE A 472 9.94 15.89 -7.97
C PHE A 472 10.99 16.98 -7.82
N THR A 473 10.76 17.92 -6.89
CA THR A 473 11.69 19.02 -6.61
C THR A 473 12.26 18.84 -5.20
N TYR A 474 13.58 18.94 -5.08
CA TYR A 474 14.31 18.91 -3.81
C TYR A 474 15.25 20.11 -3.70
N ASN A 475 15.19 20.82 -2.58
CA ASN A 475 16.09 21.96 -2.36
C ASN A 475 17.26 21.56 -1.45
N ASN A 476 18.44 21.35 -2.03
CA ASN A 476 19.64 20.94 -1.31
C ASN A 476 20.27 22.11 -0.52
N THR A 477 19.66 22.50 0.62
CA THR A 477 20.15 23.61 1.45
C THR A 477 21.41 23.28 2.25
N LYS A 478 21.74 22.00 2.37
CA LYS A 478 22.89 21.48 3.12
C LYS A 478 24.14 21.28 2.26
N ASN A 479 24.07 21.61 0.96
CA ASN A 479 25.16 21.44 0.01
C ASN A 479 25.72 20.00 0.00
N LEU A 480 24.82 19.01 0.11
CA LEU A 480 25.16 17.59 -0.04
C LEU A 480 25.75 17.37 -1.43
N LYS A 481 26.79 16.54 -1.53
CA LYS A 481 27.52 16.26 -2.78
C LYS A 481 27.23 14.86 -3.34
N GLY A 482 26.33 14.16 -2.66
CA GLY A 482 25.88 12.83 -2.97
C GLY A 482 24.99 12.70 -4.21
N LYS A 483 24.14 11.67 -4.20
CA LYS A 483 23.17 11.35 -5.25
C LYS A 483 21.78 11.10 -4.66
N PHE A 484 20.77 11.11 -5.53
CA PHE A 484 19.50 10.43 -5.28
C PHE A 484 19.51 9.05 -5.91
N ALA A 485 19.22 8.01 -5.12
CA ALA A 485 18.76 6.75 -5.67
C ALA A 485 17.23 6.81 -5.79
N ILE A 486 16.73 6.57 -7.00
CA ILE A 486 15.29 6.62 -7.29
C ILE A 486 14.82 5.19 -7.54
N TYR A 487 13.77 4.77 -6.84
CA TYR A 487 13.10 3.50 -7.06
C TYR A 487 11.64 3.77 -7.44
N GLY A 488 11.08 2.92 -8.28
CA GLY A 488 9.65 2.91 -8.57
C GLY A 488 9.05 1.61 -8.08
N ASP A 489 7.86 1.68 -7.50
CA ASP A 489 7.02 0.50 -7.28
C ASP A 489 6.16 0.31 -8.54
N ILE A 490 6.54 -0.65 -9.38
CA ILE A 490 6.02 -0.77 -10.76
C ILE A 490 5.57 -2.20 -11.06
N ALA A 491 4.43 -2.33 -11.74
CA ALA A 491 3.95 -3.58 -12.30
C ALA A 491 3.90 -3.51 -13.84
N SER A 492 4.08 -4.66 -14.50
CA SER A 492 3.99 -4.73 -15.97
C SER A 492 2.54 -4.51 -16.43
N ASP A 493 2.36 -3.67 -17.45
CA ASP A 493 1.09 -3.39 -18.12
C ASP A 493 1.01 -4.00 -19.55
N ASP A 494 2.02 -4.77 -19.96
CA ASP A 494 2.10 -5.40 -21.29
C ASP A 494 1.46 -6.79 -21.28
N PHE A 495 0.13 -6.84 -21.38
CA PHE A 495 -0.68 -8.06 -21.24
C PHE A 495 -0.75 -8.94 -22.51
N ILE A 496 -0.84 -10.26 -22.31
CA ILE A 496 -1.01 -11.25 -23.37
C ILE A 496 -2.35 -11.96 -23.25
N TRP A 497 -3.17 -11.78 -24.28
CA TRP A 497 -4.52 -12.32 -24.37
C TRP A 497 -4.52 -13.83 -24.59
N GLN A 498 -5.05 -14.57 -23.61
CA GLN A 498 -5.30 -16.01 -23.70
C GLN A 498 -6.43 -16.39 -22.74
N SER A 499 -7.38 -17.22 -23.20
CA SER A 499 -8.54 -17.62 -22.38
C SER A 499 -8.13 -18.15 -21.00
N LEU A 500 -8.78 -17.65 -19.95
CA LEU A 500 -8.60 -18.12 -18.58
C LEU A 500 -9.46 -19.34 -18.24
N THR A 501 -10.39 -19.72 -19.13
CA THR A 501 -11.33 -20.84 -18.95
C THR A 501 -10.65 -22.17 -18.66
N ASP A 502 -9.42 -22.36 -19.14
CA ASP A 502 -8.65 -23.59 -18.93
C ASP A 502 -8.03 -23.69 -17.52
N LEU A 503 -7.87 -22.55 -16.85
CA LEU A 503 -7.39 -22.48 -15.45
C LEU A 503 -8.57 -22.37 -14.47
N PHE A 504 -9.56 -21.55 -14.83
CA PHE A 504 -10.74 -21.24 -14.02
C PHE A 504 -12.00 -21.44 -14.85
N PRO A 505 -12.61 -22.63 -14.82
CA PRO A 505 -13.77 -22.97 -15.65
C PRO A 505 -15.01 -22.10 -15.40
N GLU A 506 -15.06 -21.42 -14.25
CA GLU A 506 -16.18 -20.58 -13.82
C GLU A 506 -16.21 -19.20 -14.51
N ILE A 507 -15.09 -18.77 -15.09
CA ILE A 507 -14.95 -17.48 -15.78
C ILE A 507 -15.62 -17.54 -17.16
N LYS A 508 -16.52 -16.59 -17.45
CA LYS A 508 -17.37 -16.64 -18.65
C LYS A 508 -16.80 -15.95 -19.91
N ASN A 509 -15.66 -15.25 -19.81
CA ASN A 509 -15.06 -14.46 -20.90
C ASN A 509 -13.54 -14.75 -21.07
N GLY A 510 -12.97 -14.42 -22.23
CA GLY A 510 -11.51 -14.46 -22.43
C GLY A 510 -10.77 -13.39 -21.61
N GLY A 511 -9.61 -13.72 -21.07
CA GLY A 511 -8.79 -12.83 -20.22
C GLY A 511 -7.32 -12.80 -20.67
N SER A 512 -6.46 -12.22 -19.84
CA SER A 512 -5.00 -12.27 -20.04
C SER A 512 -4.36 -13.23 -19.06
N ARG A 513 -3.60 -14.21 -19.55
CA ARG A 513 -3.01 -15.26 -18.68
C ARG A 513 -1.59 -14.90 -18.22
N PHE A 514 -0.96 -13.91 -18.86
CA PHE A 514 0.40 -13.48 -18.53
C PHE A 514 0.67 -12.05 -19.01
N SER A 515 1.68 -11.40 -18.43
CA SER A 515 2.27 -10.13 -18.89
C SER A 515 3.70 -10.34 -19.37
N HIS A 516 4.17 -9.53 -20.32
CA HIS A 516 5.57 -9.51 -20.77
C HIS A 516 6.47 -8.83 -19.75
N ASN A 517 7.76 -9.17 -19.81
CA ASN A 517 8.79 -8.35 -19.19
C ASN A 517 8.88 -7.00 -19.91
N ILE A 518 8.99 -5.91 -19.17
CA ILE A 518 9.22 -4.57 -19.72
C ILE A 518 10.61 -4.12 -19.31
N ASN A 519 11.44 -3.68 -20.25
CA ASN A 519 12.67 -2.96 -19.92
C ASN A 519 12.45 -1.46 -20.16
N LEU A 520 12.48 -0.67 -19.09
CA LEU A 520 12.23 0.77 -19.14
C LEU A 520 13.42 1.60 -19.63
N LYS A 521 14.64 1.04 -19.68
CA LYS A 521 15.88 1.79 -20.02
C LYS A 521 15.75 2.66 -21.26
N ASN A 522 15.09 2.15 -22.31
CA ASN A 522 14.90 2.85 -23.58
C ASN A 522 13.50 3.45 -23.75
N ARG A 523 12.71 3.50 -22.67
CA ARG A 523 11.32 3.99 -22.66
C ARG A 523 11.17 5.24 -21.79
N ILE A 524 12.07 5.44 -20.84
CA ILE A 524 12.10 6.62 -19.97
C ILE A 524 13.38 7.43 -20.15
N LYS A 525 13.33 8.68 -19.69
CA LYS A 525 14.51 9.52 -19.45
C LYS A 525 14.42 10.11 -18.06
N VAL A 526 15.52 10.07 -17.32
CA VAL A 526 15.62 10.71 -16.00
C VAL A 526 16.57 11.89 -16.11
N THR A 527 16.11 13.07 -15.69
CA THR A 527 16.92 14.29 -15.69
C THR A 527 16.90 14.97 -14.32
N ASN A 528 17.96 15.72 -14.02
CA ASN A 528 18.00 16.69 -12.92
C ASN A 528 18.41 18.05 -13.46
N ASN A 529 17.55 19.06 -13.31
CA ASN A 529 17.74 20.39 -13.90
C ASN A 529 18.03 20.30 -15.42
N GLY A 530 17.35 19.37 -16.11
CA GLY A 530 17.53 19.10 -17.53
C GLY A 530 18.79 18.29 -17.92
N VAL A 531 19.64 17.92 -16.97
CA VAL A 531 20.82 17.06 -17.22
C VAL A 531 20.40 15.59 -17.16
N GLU A 532 20.55 14.88 -18.28
CA GLU A 532 20.15 13.47 -18.41
C GLU A 532 21.10 12.52 -17.64
N THR A 533 20.52 11.55 -16.95
CA THR A 533 21.22 10.50 -16.22
C THR A 533 21.24 9.21 -17.04
N ALA A 534 22.41 8.57 -17.16
CA ALA A 534 22.51 7.27 -17.82
C ALA A 534 21.80 6.19 -17.01
N LEU A 535 21.02 5.35 -17.69
CA LEU A 535 20.22 4.30 -17.07
C LEU A 535 20.82 2.91 -17.29
N ASP A 536 20.78 2.11 -16.24
CA ASP A 536 21.02 0.66 -16.31
C ASP A 536 19.79 -0.06 -16.88
N ASP A 537 19.86 -1.39 -17.04
CA ASP A 537 18.68 -2.16 -17.45
C ASP A 537 17.65 -2.20 -16.31
N ILE A 538 16.45 -1.65 -16.58
CA ILE A 538 15.36 -1.55 -15.63
C ILE A 538 14.29 -2.57 -16.02
N LEU A 539 14.48 -3.81 -15.59
CA LEU A 539 13.60 -4.93 -15.95
C LEU A 539 12.44 -5.07 -14.96
N ILE A 540 11.24 -4.78 -15.44
CA ILE A 540 9.98 -5.14 -14.77
C ILE A 540 9.62 -6.55 -15.22
N LYS A 541 9.44 -7.47 -14.28
CA LYS A 541 9.12 -8.86 -14.60
C LYS A 541 7.65 -9.00 -14.99
N GLY A 542 7.43 -9.59 -16.15
CA GLY A 542 6.16 -10.16 -16.54
C GLY A 542 5.83 -11.37 -15.66
N ARG A 543 4.54 -11.60 -15.48
CA ARG A 543 4.03 -12.64 -14.57
C ARG A 543 3.03 -13.53 -15.31
N LYS A 544 3.01 -14.82 -14.99
CA LYS A 544 2.04 -15.80 -15.51
C LYS A 544 1.11 -16.34 -14.44
N LEU A 545 -0.19 -16.23 -14.67
CA LEU A 545 -1.24 -16.78 -13.83
C LEU A 545 -1.20 -18.33 -13.90
N THR A 546 -1.22 -19.01 -12.75
CA THR A 546 -1.22 -20.48 -12.64
C THR A 546 -2.51 -21.00 -12.01
N SER A 547 -2.75 -22.31 -12.13
CA SER A 547 -3.91 -22.98 -11.49
C SER A 547 -3.89 -22.93 -9.97
N ASP A 548 -2.72 -22.66 -9.39
CA ASP A 548 -2.53 -22.62 -7.93
C ASP A 548 -2.84 -21.22 -7.35
N THR A 549 -3.24 -20.26 -8.19
CA THR A 549 -3.61 -18.91 -7.76
C THR A 549 -5.04 -18.90 -7.23
N ASP A 550 -5.24 -18.65 -5.93
CA ASP A 550 -6.57 -18.57 -5.32
C ASP A 550 -7.20 -17.19 -5.52
N LEU A 551 -7.82 -16.97 -6.68
CA LEU A 551 -8.53 -15.73 -7.01
C LEU A 551 -9.82 -15.52 -6.18
N ALA A 552 -10.39 -16.60 -5.63
CA ALA A 552 -11.69 -16.56 -4.95
C ALA A 552 -11.58 -16.08 -3.50
N ALA A 553 -10.42 -16.30 -2.86
CA ALA A 553 -10.12 -15.80 -1.53
C ALA A 553 -10.10 -14.26 -1.45
N SER A 554 -9.75 -13.57 -2.55
CA SER A 554 -9.67 -12.11 -2.60
C SER A 554 -11.02 -11.44 -2.89
N ASP A 555 -11.78 -11.87 -3.91
CA ASP A 555 -13.17 -11.43 -4.12
C ASP A 555 -13.90 -12.46 -5.01
N PRO A 556 -15.04 -13.03 -4.56
CA PRO A 556 -15.86 -13.93 -5.38
C PRO A 556 -16.31 -13.32 -6.73
N ASN A 557 -16.30 -12.00 -6.86
CA ASN A 557 -16.60 -11.29 -8.11
C ASN A 557 -15.47 -11.41 -9.14
N TYR A 558 -14.22 -11.69 -8.76
CA TYR A 558 -13.13 -11.86 -9.72
C TYR A 558 -13.31 -13.09 -10.61
N LEU A 559 -14.05 -14.09 -10.16
CA LEU A 559 -14.45 -15.23 -10.98
C LEU A 559 -15.58 -14.92 -11.98
N LYS A 560 -16.20 -13.74 -11.90
CA LYS A 560 -17.28 -13.32 -12.81
C LYS A 560 -16.76 -12.63 -14.08
N ASP A 561 -15.56 -12.03 -14.04
CA ASP A 561 -14.96 -11.30 -15.15
C ASP A 561 -13.45 -11.57 -15.27
N ALA A 562 -13.06 -12.15 -16.40
CA ALA A 562 -11.68 -12.50 -16.73
C ALA A 562 -10.74 -11.29 -16.75
N TRP A 563 -11.24 -10.12 -17.15
CA TRP A 563 -10.44 -8.89 -17.22
C TRP A 563 -10.05 -8.42 -15.83
N TYR A 564 -11.00 -8.42 -14.89
CA TYR A 564 -10.74 -8.04 -13.50
C TYR A 564 -9.76 -9.01 -12.83
N ALA A 565 -9.92 -10.32 -13.02
CA ALA A 565 -9.00 -11.32 -12.48
C ALA A 565 -7.55 -11.11 -12.97
N SER A 566 -7.36 -10.95 -14.28
CA SER A 566 -6.03 -10.71 -14.89
C SER A 566 -5.39 -9.41 -14.42
N TYR A 567 -6.19 -8.33 -14.38
CA TYR A 567 -5.72 -7.00 -14.03
C TYR A 567 -5.37 -6.92 -12.54
N HIS A 568 -6.24 -7.43 -11.67
CA HIS A 568 -6.02 -7.52 -10.23
C HIS A 568 -4.72 -8.26 -9.93
N TRP A 569 -4.62 -9.51 -10.38
CA TRP A 569 -3.46 -10.36 -10.10
C TRP A 569 -2.13 -9.74 -10.54
N THR A 570 -2.10 -9.11 -11.72
CA THR A 570 -0.88 -8.44 -12.20
C THR A 570 -0.54 -7.22 -11.34
N CYS A 571 -1.56 -6.49 -10.87
CA CYS A 571 -1.40 -5.35 -9.96
C CYS A 571 -1.15 -5.77 -8.49
N GLU A 572 -1.25 -7.03 -8.11
CA GLU A 572 -0.78 -7.48 -6.79
C GLU A 572 0.76 -7.62 -6.75
N GLN A 573 1.39 -7.65 -7.92
CA GLN A 573 2.80 -7.98 -8.10
C GLN A 573 3.65 -6.75 -8.39
N PHE A 574 3.30 -5.59 -7.82
CA PHE A 574 4.19 -4.43 -7.87
C PHE A 574 5.55 -4.80 -7.28
N GLU A 575 6.60 -4.50 -8.03
CA GLU A 575 7.97 -4.73 -7.62
C GLU A 575 8.68 -3.38 -7.51
N LYS A 576 9.40 -3.22 -6.41
CA LYS A 576 10.33 -2.11 -6.23
C LYS A 576 11.54 -2.30 -7.13
N VAL A 577 11.67 -1.45 -8.14
CA VAL A 577 12.75 -1.47 -9.13
C VAL A 577 13.58 -0.19 -9.05
N LYS A 578 14.91 -0.32 -9.11
CA LYS A 578 15.81 0.83 -9.18
C LYS A 578 15.69 1.49 -10.55
N ILE A 579 15.38 2.77 -10.56
CA ILE A 579 15.20 3.57 -11.79
C ILE A 579 16.49 4.27 -12.17
N ALA A 580 17.09 5.03 -11.26
CA ALA A 580 18.28 5.82 -11.56
C ALA A 580 19.06 6.21 -10.29
N GLU A 581 20.34 6.57 -10.49
CA GLU A 581 21.13 7.33 -9.54
C GLU A 581 21.49 8.70 -10.10
N VAL A 582 20.91 9.74 -9.53
CA VAL A 582 20.98 11.11 -10.04
C VAL A 582 21.90 11.94 -9.16
N ASN A 583 22.93 12.57 -9.71
CA ASN A 583 23.83 13.41 -8.91
C ASN A 583 23.08 14.63 -8.35
N LEU A 584 23.34 14.95 -7.08
CA LEU A 584 22.86 16.18 -6.45
C LEU A 584 23.64 17.40 -6.96
N GLN A 585 22.93 18.50 -7.09
CA GLN A 585 23.47 19.83 -7.34
C GLN A 585 23.22 20.72 -6.13
N GLU A 586 24.01 21.79 -6.00
CA GLU A 586 23.78 22.83 -5.00
C GLU A 586 22.47 23.57 -5.31
N GLY A 587 21.65 23.82 -4.27
CA GLY A 587 20.35 24.47 -4.41
C GLY A 587 19.26 23.54 -4.95
N VAL A 588 18.39 24.06 -5.82
CA VAL A 588 17.21 23.35 -6.30
C VAL A 588 17.60 22.24 -7.29
N ASN A 589 17.06 21.05 -7.08
CA ASN A 589 17.18 19.87 -7.94
C ASN A 589 15.78 19.51 -8.44
N ASP A 590 15.51 19.79 -9.70
CA ASP A 590 14.26 19.42 -10.37
C ASP A 590 14.44 18.09 -11.11
N ILE A 591 13.98 17.02 -10.47
CA ILE A 591 14.06 15.66 -10.99
C ILE A 591 12.82 15.37 -11.83
N GLU A 592 13.06 14.93 -13.07
CA GLU A 592 12.00 14.55 -14.01
C GLU A 592 12.23 13.15 -14.57
N ILE A 593 11.23 12.28 -14.43
CA ILE A 593 11.15 10.98 -15.12
C ILE A 593 10.13 11.15 -16.26
N SER A 594 10.61 11.25 -17.49
CA SER A 594 9.78 11.50 -18.68
C SER A 594 9.66 10.26 -19.56
N PHE A 595 8.55 10.17 -20.30
CA PHE A 595 8.23 9.05 -21.20
C PHE A 595 8.23 9.53 -22.67
N PRO A 596 9.39 9.74 -23.32
CA PRO A 596 9.44 10.45 -24.61
C PRO A 596 9.14 9.56 -25.83
N TYR A 597 9.05 8.24 -25.66
CA TYR A 597 8.95 7.29 -26.78
C TYR A 597 7.51 6.86 -27.04
N GLU A 598 7.20 6.65 -28.31
CA GLU A 598 5.91 6.14 -28.76
C GLU A 598 5.93 4.60 -28.68
N LEU A 599 4.94 4.02 -28.01
CA LEU A 599 4.75 2.56 -28.00
C LEU A 599 4.32 2.11 -29.41
N GLU A 600 4.85 0.98 -29.89
CA GLU A 600 4.45 0.43 -31.19
C GLU A 600 2.93 0.14 -31.21
N LYS A 601 2.28 0.50 -32.31
CA LYS A 601 0.83 0.80 -32.46
C LYS A 601 -0.20 -0.27 -32.03
N ASP A 602 0.22 -1.45 -31.60
CA ASP A 602 -0.68 -2.58 -31.35
C ASP A 602 -0.71 -3.05 -29.87
N HIS A 603 -0.04 -2.35 -28.95
CA HIS A 603 -0.03 -2.71 -27.51
C HIS A 603 -0.64 -1.60 -26.64
N ASN A 604 -1.70 -1.93 -25.88
CA ASN A 604 -2.36 -1.04 -24.90
C ASN A 604 -1.55 -0.90 -23.58
N GLY A 605 -0.22 -1.01 -23.64
CA GLY A 605 0.66 -0.99 -22.47
C GLY A 605 2.14 -1.00 -22.86
N GLY A 606 3.02 -0.75 -21.90
CA GLY A 606 4.46 -0.82 -22.09
C GLY A 606 5.28 0.18 -21.28
N ASN A 607 4.64 1.08 -20.54
CA ASN A 607 5.33 2.03 -19.66
C ASN A 607 5.20 1.64 -18.19
N GLY A 608 4.53 0.53 -17.88
CA GLY A 608 4.26 0.05 -16.53
C GLY A 608 3.08 0.76 -15.87
N ASN A 609 2.53 0.10 -14.84
CA ASN A 609 1.65 0.71 -13.85
C ASN A 609 2.51 1.17 -12.67
N TRP A 610 2.34 2.39 -12.19
CA TRP A 610 3.21 3.00 -11.16
C TRP A 610 2.41 3.33 -9.91
N ALA A 611 2.73 2.68 -8.79
CA ALA A 611 2.07 2.91 -7.51
C ALA A 611 2.78 4.02 -6.71
N ALA A 612 4.11 3.98 -6.67
CA ALA A 612 4.90 4.91 -5.89
C ALA A 612 6.29 5.17 -6.49
N LEU A 613 6.91 6.26 -6.04
CA LEU A 613 8.34 6.55 -6.21
C LEU A 613 9.00 6.72 -4.86
N ASP A 614 10.17 6.11 -4.69
CA ASP A 614 11.02 6.31 -3.53
C ASP A 614 12.28 7.10 -3.91
N PHE A 615 12.62 8.08 -3.10
CA PHE A 615 13.84 8.89 -3.25
C PHE A 615 14.74 8.71 -2.04
N TYR A 616 16.00 8.28 -2.26
CA TYR A 616 16.98 8.05 -1.20
C TYR A 616 18.22 8.93 -1.37
N LEU A 617 18.58 9.69 -0.33
CA LEU A 617 19.77 10.56 -0.32
C LEU A 617 21.05 9.78 -0.04
N LEU A 618 21.89 9.57 -1.05
CA LEU A 618 23.17 8.88 -0.94
C LEU A 618 24.32 9.89 -0.80
N ASP A 619 24.71 10.24 0.42
CA ASP A 619 25.85 11.13 0.70
C ASP A 619 26.77 10.50 1.76
N GLU A 620 28.08 10.79 1.68
CA GLU A 620 29.09 10.26 2.61
C GLU A 620 28.88 10.70 4.07
N THR A 621 28.19 11.82 4.29
CA THR A 621 27.83 12.33 5.61
C THR A 621 26.65 11.58 6.25
N ILE A 622 25.94 10.75 5.49
CA ILE A 622 24.77 9.99 5.95
C ILE A 622 25.21 8.58 6.34
N ILE A 623 25.18 8.29 7.65
CA ILE A 623 25.47 6.95 8.18
C ILE A 623 24.18 6.11 8.14
N ARG A 624 24.19 5.00 7.41
CA ARG A 624 23.06 4.06 7.34
C ARG A 624 23.32 2.79 8.14
N THR A 625 22.30 2.35 8.86
CA THR A 625 22.32 1.09 9.61
C THR A 625 21.62 -0.01 8.79
N PRO A 626 22.30 -1.12 8.49
CA PRO A 626 21.68 -2.29 7.86
C PRO A 626 20.52 -2.82 8.69
N LYS A 627 19.38 -3.09 8.04
CA LYS A 627 18.21 -3.76 8.60
C LYS A 627 18.28 -5.26 8.36
N ALA A 628 18.57 -5.65 7.11
CA ALA A 628 18.65 -7.04 6.70
C ALA A 628 19.59 -7.22 5.50
N ILE A 629 20.11 -8.43 5.32
CA ILE A 629 20.86 -8.82 4.12
C ILE A 629 20.12 -9.97 3.46
N VAL A 630 19.87 -9.83 2.17
CA VAL A 630 19.09 -10.79 1.37
C VAL A 630 20.00 -11.41 0.31
N THR A 631 19.98 -12.74 0.23
CA THR A 631 20.61 -13.47 -0.88
C THR A 631 19.69 -13.41 -2.08
N THR A 632 20.17 -12.85 -3.19
CA THR A 632 19.37 -12.65 -4.42
C THR A 632 19.61 -13.74 -5.47
N SER A 633 20.66 -14.54 -5.30
CA SER A 633 20.96 -15.71 -6.13
C SER A 633 20.23 -16.98 -5.64
N LYS A 634 20.18 -18.01 -6.48
CA LYS A 634 19.73 -19.35 -6.06
C LYS A 634 20.82 -20.03 -5.22
N ALA A 635 20.41 -20.99 -4.39
CA ALA A 635 21.34 -21.83 -3.64
C ALA A 635 22.23 -22.63 -4.61
N ASN A 636 23.54 -22.58 -4.38
CA ASN A 636 24.51 -23.36 -5.15
C ASN A 636 24.66 -24.77 -4.56
N SER A 637 24.94 -25.73 -5.45
CA SER A 637 25.20 -27.13 -5.06
C SER A 637 26.69 -27.36 -4.90
N PHE A 638 27.06 -28.03 -3.82
CA PHE A 638 28.43 -28.41 -3.46
C PHE A 638 28.48 -29.91 -3.18
N LEU A 639 29.64 -30.54 -3.39
CA LEU A 639 29.87 -31.90 -2.91
C LEU A 639 30.26 -31.88 -1.43
N PHE A 640 29.97 -32.96 -0.69
CA PHE A 640 30.50 -33.15 0.66
C PHE A 640 32.03 -32.99 0.69
N GLY A 641 32.53 -32.26 1.68
CA GLY A 641 33.95 -32.02 1.87
C GLY A 641 34.55 -30.96 0.93
N GLU A 642 33.73 -30.27 0.13
CA GLU A 642 34.19 -29.10 -0.62
C GLU A 642 34.27 -27.87 0.27
N LYS A 643 35.17 -26.94 -0.10
CA LYS A 643 35.26 -25.65 0.56
C LYS A 643 34.23 -24.69 -0.05
N PHE A 644 33.44 -24.06 0.80
CA PHE A 644 32.54 -23.00 0.39
C PHE A 644 33.30 -21.83 -0.25
N SER A 645 32.72 -21.28 -1.32
CA SER A 645 33.17 -20.03 -1.95
C SER A 645 31.96 -19.16 -2.28
N LEU A 646 32.18 -17.85 -2.38
CA LEU A 646 31.14 -16.88 -2.74
C LEU A 646 30.82 -16.86 -4.24
N ASP A 647 31.47 -17.72 -5.04
CA ASP A 647 31.26 -17.77 -6.48
C ASP A 647 29.81 -18.11 -6.81
N GLY A 648 29.19 -17.30 -7.66
CA GLY A 648 27.78 -17.44 -8.04
C GLY A 648 26.76 -16.94 -7.00
N TYR A 649 27.21 -16.39 -5.87
CA TYR A 649 26.33 -15.69 -4.93
C TYR A 649 26.22 -14.20 -5.27
N SER A 650 25.04 -13.64 -5.03
CA SER A 650 24.79 -12.21 -5.06
C SER A 650 23.95 -11.81 -3.85
N PHE A 651 24.29 -10.69 -3.23
CA PHE A 651 23.65 -10.20 -2.02
C PHE A 651 23.20 -8.75 -2.16
N SER A 652 22.19 -8.38 -1.38
CA SER A 652 21.75 -7.00 -1.23
C SER A 652 21.48 -6.69 0.24
N VAL A 653 21.78 -5.48 0.67
CA VAL A 653 21.45 -4.95 2.00
C VAL A 653 20.22 -4.06 1.90
N GLU A 654 19.25 -4.30 2.79
CA GLU A 654 18.16 -3.38 3.09
C GLU A 654 18.57 -2.55 4.30
N TYR A 655 18.53 -1.23 4.19
CA TYR A 655 18.78 -0.30 5.29
C TYR A 655 17.49 0.09 5.99
N ASN A 656 17.58 0.64 7.21
CA ASN A 656 16.41 1.05 7.99
C ASN A 656 15.54 2.14 7.33
N ASP A 657 16.12 2.95 6.45
CA ASP A 657 15.40 3.94 5.64
C ASP A 657 14.67 3.30 4.43
N GLY A 658 14.84 1.99 4.20
CA GLY A 658 14.25 1.25 3.08
C GLY A 658 15.09 1.26 1.80
N TYR A 659 16.27 1.89 1.82
CA TYR A 659 17.21 1.85 0.69
C TYR A 659 17.76 0.42 0.51
N LEU A 660 17.82 -0.04 -0.75
CA LEU A 660 18.33 -1.36 -1.13
C LEU A 660 19.61 -1.22 -1.95
N GLU A 661 20.72 -1.74 -1.44
CA GLU A 661 22.04 -1.66 -2.07
C GLU A 661 22.58 -3.05 -2.40
N GLY A 662 23.16 -3.22 -3.59
CA GLY A 662 23.90 -4.44 -3.94
C GLY A 662 25.22 -4.51 -3.17
N ILE A 663 25.56 -5.67 -2.63
CA ILE A 663 26.81 -5.90 -1.90
C ILE A 663 27.82 -6.52 -2.85
N ASP A 664 29.04 -5.97 -2.91
CA ASP A 664 30.15 -6.63 -3.56
C ASP A 664 30.62 -7.82 -2.70
N ASN A 665 30.78 -9.00 -3.31
CA ASN A 665 31.22 -10.19 -2.59
C ASN A 665 32.59 -10.01 -1.91
N SER A 666 33.43 -9.07 -2.37
CA SER A 666 34.70 -8.73 -1.73
C SER A 666 34.55 -8.06 -0.36
N ASP A 667 33.38 -7.47 -0.06
CA ASP A 667 33.05 -6.88 1.24
C ASP A 667 32.40 -7.91 2.20
N VAL A 668 32.16 -9.14 1.73
CA VAL A 668 31.57 -10.22 2.53
C VAL A 668 32.65 -11.13 3.07
N THR A 669 32.58 -11.43 4.36
CA THR A 669 33.49 -12.35 5.04
C THR A 669 32.75 -13.61 5.46
N ILE A 670 33.39 -14.77 5.31
CA ILE A 670 32.86 -16.04 5.83
C ILE A 670 33.17 -16.09 7.32
N VAL A 671 32.14 -16.26 8.15
CA VAL A 671 32.28 -16.26 9.62
C VAL A 671 32.85 -17.59 10.11
N ASP A 672 32.47 -18.69 9.46
CA ASP A 672 32.90 -20.03 9.82
C ASP A 672 34.41 -20.20 9.58
N THR A 673 35.14 -20.58 10.64
CA THR A 673 36.60 -20.79 10.57
C THR A 673 37.00 -22.01 9.74
N ASP A 674 36.07 -22.95 9.55
CA ASP A 674 36.22 -24.11 8.68
C ASP A 674 35.20 -23.99 7.54
N THR A 675 35.70 -23.75 6.33
CA THR A 675 34.85 -23.60 5.14
C THR A 675 34.46 -24.93 4.52
N THR A 676 34.91 -26.06 5.08
CA THR A 676 34.64 -27.41 4.57
C THR A 676 33.21 -27.82 4.88
N LEU A 677 32.44 -28.16 3.84
CA LEU A 677 31.02 -28.40 3.95
C LEU A 677 30.69 -29.82 4.44
N ASP A 678 29.79 -29.92 5.42
CA ASP A 678 29.29 -31.19 5.99
C ASP A 678 27.97 -31.63 5.32
N ILE A 679 27.66 -32.92 5.40
CA ILE A 679 26.41 -33.45 4.88
C ILE A 679 25.24 -33.05 5.77
N GLY A 680 24.15 -32.58 5.15
CA GLY A 680 23.00 -32.00 5.86
C GLY A 680 23.19 -30.53 6.24
N GLN A 681 24.34 -29.92 5.96
CA GLN A 681 24.49 -28.47 6.06
C GLN A 681 23.66 -27.78 4.98
N THR A 682 22.76 -26.88 5.38
CA THR A 682 21.84 -26.16 4.48
C THR A 682 22.19 -24.68 4.32
N GLU A 683 23.08 -24.15 5.16
CA GLU A 683 23.49 -22.75 5.14
C GLU A 683 24.95 -22.54 5.59
N VAL A 684 25.54 -21.41 5.17
CA VAL A 684 26.85 -20.92 5.61
C VAL A 684 26.70 -19.55 6.24
N LYS A 685 27.39 -19.31 7.35
CA LYS A 685 27.35 -18.01 8.04
C LYS A 685 28.34 -17.03 7.42
N LEU A 686 27.82 -15.87 7.06
CA LEU A 686 28.53 -14.77 6.42
C LEU A 686 28.38 -13.50 7.25
N ARG A 687 29.25 -12.53 7.00
CA ARG A 687 29.21 -11.21 7.63
C ARG A 687 29.54 -10.12 6.61
N TYR A 688 28.71 -9.09 6.60
CA TYR A 688 28.94 -7.83 5.90
C TYR A 688 28.90 -6.70 6.92
N LYS A 689 29.95 -5.88 6.99
CA LYS A 689 30.16 -4.91 8.07
C LYS A 689 30.01 -5.58 9.45
N GLU A 690 29.09 -5.11 10.30
CA GLU A 690 28.82 -5.67 11.63
C GLU A 690 27.62 -6.63 11.66
N THR A 691 27.02 -6.94 10.50
CA THR A 691 25.81 -7.75 10.40
C THR A 691 26.14 -9.17 9.91
N GLU A 692 25.78 -10.18 10.71
CA GLU A 692 25.86 -11.59 10.35
C GLU A 692 24.57 -12.06 9.67
N PHE A 693 24.70 -12.92 8.66
CA PHE A 693 23.58 -13.49 7.91
C PHE A 693 23.95 -14.88 7.35
N SER A 694 22.96 -15.62 6.86
CA SER A 694 23.15 -16.97 6.31
C SER A 694 22.91 -16.99 4.80
N ALA A 695 23.78 -17.69 4.07
CA ALA A 695 23.57 -18.00 2.65
C ALA A 695 23.14 -19.47 2.48
N PRO A 696 22.05 -19.76 1.73
CA PRO A 696 21.58 -21.12 1.54
C PRO A 696 22.51 -21.91 0.61
N ILE A 697 22.77 -23.17 0.93
CA ILE A 697 23.58 -24.11 0.12
C ILE A 697 22.83 -25.45 -0.04
N ILE A 698 23.25 -26.23 -1.03
CA ILE A 698 22.85 -27.64 -1.18
C ILE A 698 24.12 -28.48 -1.15
N VAL A 699 24.24 -29.42 -0.20
CA VAL A 699 25.36 -30.36 -0.15
C VAL A 699 24.88 -31.73 -0.61
N THR A 700 25.47 -32.28 -1.67
CA THR A 700 25.07 -33.59 -2.21
C THR A 700 25.73 -34.73 -1.44
N ASP A 701 24.95 -35.78 -1.16
CA ASP A 701 25.39 -37.02 -0.50
C ASP A 701 25.94 -38.06 -1.48
N THR A 702 25.68 -37.90 -2.77
CA THR A 702 25.98 -38.93 -3.78
C THR A 702 26.86 -38.35 -4.89
N LEU A 703 27.98 -39.03 -5.17
CA LEU A 703 28.85 -38.72 -6.30
C LEU A 703 29.09 -39.98 -7.14
N THR A 704 28.70 -39.94 -8.41
CA THR A 704 29.01 -41.00 -9.39
C THR A 704 30.02 -40.50 -10.41
N THR A 705 31.13 -41.21 -10.55
CA THR A 705 32.20 -40.91 -11.51
C THR A 705 32.26 -41.97 -12.60
N ASN A 706 32.06 -41.58 -13.85
CA ASN A 706 32.19 -42.45 -15.01
C ASN A 706 33.67 -42.56 -15.45
N LEU A 707 34.14 -43.78 -15.75
CA LEU A 707 35.56 -44.08 -15.98
C LEU A 707 35.93 -44.29 -17.46
N GLY A 708 35.03 -43.98 -18.40
CA GLY A 708 35.17 -44.22 -19.84
C GLY A 708 35.68 -43.05 -20.69
N LEU A 709 36.59 -42.19 -20.20
CA LEU A 709 37.14 -41.05 -20.96
C LEU A 709 38.43 -41.43 -21.73
N ASP A 710 38.88 -40.58 -22.68
CA ASP A 710 40.09 -40.84 -23.49
C ASP A 710 41.34 -40.90 -22.61
N ILE A 711 41.98 -42.07 -22.59
CA ILE A 711 43.13 -42.40 -21.74
C ILE A 711 44.41 -42.20 -22.56
N ASP A 712 45.28 -41.28 -22.13
CA ASP A 712 46.63 -41.20 -22.68
C ASP A 712 47.45 -42.41 -22.20
N ALA A 713 47.77 -43.33 -23.11
CA ALA A 713 48.56 -44.53 -22.85
C ALA A 713 49.92 -44.25 -22.16
N THR A 714 50.46 -43.03 -22.30
CA THR A 714 51.76 -42.63 -21.75
C THR A 714 51.71 -42.12 -20.31
N SER A 715 50.54 -41.76 -19.78
CA SER A 715 50.40 -41.29 -18.40
C SER A 715 50.37 -42.44 -17.39
N SER A 716 50.93 -42.22 -16.19
CA SER A 716 50.83 -43.14 -15.05
C SER A 716 49.68 -42.81 -14.08
N ILE A 717 48.98 -41.69 -14.32
CA ILE A 717 47.89 -41.16 -13.47
C ILE A 717 46.77 -40.65 -14.37
N TYR A 718 45.52 -41.00 -14.03
CA TYR A 718 44.32 -40.54 -14.72
C TYR A 718 43.35 -39.94 -13.72
N ASN A 719 42.88 -38.73 -13.99
CA ASN A 719 41.96 -38.01 -13.10
C ASN A 719 40.56 -37.97 -13.73
N TYR A 720 39.59 -38.57 -13.04
CA TYR A 720 38.17 -38.60 -13.38
C TYR A 720 37.40 -37.76 -12.35
N GLY A 721 37.67 -36.45 -12.29
CA GLY A 721 37.12 -35.60 -11.23
C GLY A 721 37.76 -35.90 -9.87
N LYS A 722 36.95 -36.27 -8.86
CA LYS A 722 37.41 -36.61 -7.50
C LYS A 722 38.02 -38.01 -7.39
N VAL A 723 37.83 -38.86 -8.41
CA VAL A 723 38.43 -40.19 -8.46
C VAL A 723 39.66 -40.15 -9.36
N LYS A 724 40.77 -40.65 -8.84
CA LYS A 724 42.04 -40.77 -9.53
C LYS A 724 42.39 -42.23 -9.70
N TYR A 725 42.75 -42.66 -10.90
CA TYR A 725 43.31 -43.97 -11.16
C TYR A 725 44.82 -43.87 -11.32
N VAL A 726 45.57 -44.72 -10.60
CA VAL A 726 47.03 -44.77 -10.67
C VAL A 726 47.48 -46.14 -11.12
N LYS A 727 48.31 -46.18 -12.16
CA LYS A 727 48.87 -47.42 -12.71
C LYS A 727 49.84 -48.06 -11.73
N GLY A 728 49.74 -49.38 -11.58
CA GLY A 728 50.71 -50.21 -10.89
C GLY A 728 52.01 -50.32 -11.68
N LYS A 729 53.12 -50.59 -10.98
CA LYS A 729 54.46 -50.78 -11.58
C LYS A 729 54.54 -51.95 -12.58
N LYS A 730 53.51 -52.79 -12.62
CA LYS A 730 53.40 -54.01 -13.43
C LYS A 730 52.67 -53.79 -14.77
N GLU A 731 52.08 -52.61 -14.99
CA GLU A 731 51.53 -52.24 -16.29
C GLU A 731 52.66 -51.90 -17.27
N THR A 732 52.72 -52.62 -18.40
CA THR A 732 53.72 -52.44 -19.47
C THR A 732 53.06 -51.96 -20.77
N GLU A 733 53.87 -51.48 -21.73
CA GLU A 733 53.39 -51.03 -23.05
C GLU A 733 52.65 -52.19 -23.76
N GLY A 734 51.34 -52.04 -24.01
CA GLY A 734 50.46 -53.07 -24.56
C GLY A 734 49.50 -53.78 -23.57
N ASN A 735 49.78 -53.73 -22.27
CA ASN A 735 49.00 -54.38 -21.20
C ASN A 735 48.57 -53.41 -20.07
N HIS A 736 48.40 -52.13 -20.40
CA HIS A 736 47.95 -51.10 -19.45
C HIS A 736 46.43 -50.91 -19.53
N ALA A 737 45.87 -50.31 -18.48
CA ALA A 737 44.46 -49.96 -18.47
C ALA A 737 44.14 -48.98 -19.60
N GLN A 738 43.06 -49.26 -20.34
CA GLN A 738 42.67 -48.49 -21.52
C GLN A 738 41.15 -48.37 -21.59
N LYS A 739 40.69 -47.40 -22.37
CA LYS A 739 39.27 -47.23 -22.66
C LYS A 739 38.84 -48.30 -23.66
N ALA A 740 37.84 -49.08 -23.29
CA ALA A 740 37.12 -49.90 -24.25
C ALA A 740 35.99 -49.06 -24.86
N ASP A 741 36.06 -48.78 -26.16
CA ASP A 741 34.95 -48.13 -26.88
C ASP A 741 33.81 -49.15 -27.06
N GLY A 742 32.60 -48.76 -26.67
CA GLY A 742 31.41 -49.61 -26.46
C GLY A 742 30.81 -50.30 -27.70
N ASN A 743 31.60 -50.66 -28.71
CA ASN A 743 31.16 -51.46 -29.85
C ASN A 743 30.86 -52.94 -29.49
N LEU A 744 31.05 -53.32 -28.22
CA LEU A 744 30.90 -54.67 -27.68
C LEU A 744 30.01 -54.75 -26.42
N GLY A 745 29.28 -53.71 -26.03
CA GLY A 745 28.43 -53.77 -24.82
C GLY A 745 27.90 -52.41 -24.35
N LYS A 746 27.16 -52.37 -23.23
CA LYS A 746 26.51 -51.19 -22.63
C LYS A 746 27.48 -50.08 -22.14
N GLY A 747 28.07 -49.34 -23.07
CA GLY A 747 28.79 -48.08 -22.81
C GLY A 747 30.31 -48.21 -22.70
N SER A 748 31.01 -47.07 -22.50
CA SER A 748 32.47 -47.02 -22.34
C SER A 748 32.88 -47.38 -20.91
N TYR A 749 33.96 -48.14 -20.76
CA TYR A 749 34.50 -48.58 -19.47
C TYR A 749 36.03 -48.66 -19.49
N LEU A 750 36.62 -48.75 -18.30
CA LEU A 750 38.04 -49.00 -18.08
C LEU A 750 38.30 -50.52 -18.05
N GLU A 751 39.03 -51.02 -19.04
CA GLU A 751 39.46 -52.43 -19.10
C GLU A 751 40.93 -52.58 -18.69
N LYS A 752 41.37 -53.83 -18.52
CA LYS A 752 42.77 -54.20 -18.20
C LYS A 752 43.30 -53.52 -16.93
N VAL A 753 42.45 -53.34 -15.91
CA VAL A 753 42.90 -52.99 -14.56
C VAL A 753 43.78 -54.11 -14.02
N THR A 754 44.90 -53.77 -13.37
CA THR A 754 45.93 -54.74 -12.99
C THR A 754 46.32 -54.68 -11.52
N VAL A 755 47.01 -55.73 -11.06
CA VAL A 755 47.56 -55.84 -9.71
C VAL A 755 48.57 -54.73 -9.45
N GLY A 756 48.39 -54.04 -8.33
CA GLY A 756 49.22 -52.90 -7.89
C GLY A 756 48.71 -51.55 -8.37
N SER A 757 47.72 -51.50 -9.27
CA SER A 757 46.99 -50.28 -9.58
C SER A 757 45.99 -49.97 -8.46
N TYR A 758 45.50 -48.72 -8.42
CA TYR A 758 44.47 -48.34 -7.45
C TYR A 758 43.61 -47.17 -7.93
N PHE A 759 42.36 -47.18 -7.47
CA PHE A 759 41.54 -45.96 -7.44
C PHE A 759 41.81 -45.22 -6.13
N GLU A 760 42.01 -43.92 -6.21
CA GLU A 760 42.28 -43.00 -5.12
C GLU A 760 41.22 -41.90 -5.11
N ILE A 761 40.67 -41.62 -3.94
CA ILE A 761 39.66 -40.59 -3.76
C ILE A 761 40.11 -39.73 -2.59
N GLU A 762 40.21 -38.42 -2.81
CA GLU A 762 40.53 -37.45 -1.76
C GLU A 762 39.26 -36.69 -1.33
N ILE A 763 38.95 -36.76 -0.04
CA ILE A 763 37.79 -36.09 0.58
C ILE A 763 38.24 -35.44 1.88
N ASP A 764 38.01 -34.14 2.03
CA ASP A 764 38.17 -33.46 3.32
C ASP A 764 36.90 -33.66 4.15
N SER A 765 36.99 -34.31 5.31
CA SER A 765 35.83 -34.51 6.18
C SER A 765 35.84 -33.48 7.31
N PRO A 766 34.75 -32.73 7.55
CA PRO A 766 34.66 -31.81 8.68
C PRO A 766 34.42 -32.55 10.02
N SER A 767 34.02 -33.83 9.99
CA SER A 767 33.71 -34.63 11.18
C SER A 767 34.30 -36.06 11.15
N ASP A 768 34.25 -36.73 12.30
CA ASP A 768 34.78 -38.09 12.53
C ASP A 768 33.73 -39.20 12.40
N ASP A 769 32.47 -38.85 12.14
CA ASP A 769 31.30 -39.74 12.16
C ASP A 769 30.65 -39.95 10.79
N VAL A 770 31.29 -39.48 9.72
CA VAL A 770 30.78 -39.67 8.36
C VAL A 770 31.24 -41.01 7.80
N SER A 771 30.33 -41.68 7.10
CA SER A 771 30.61 -42.91 6.40
C SER A 771 30.37 -42.79 4.90
N VAL A 772 31.27 -43.41 4.13
CA VAL A 772 31.18 -43.48 2.67
C VAL A 772 30.97 -44.94 2.27
N VAL A 773 29.84 -45.22 1.65
CA VAL A 773 29.59 -46.50 0.97
C VAL A 773 30.08 -46.36 -0.45
N LEU A 774 31.10 -47.13 -0.77
CA LEU A 774 31.67 -47.21 -2.11
C LEU A 774 31.00 -48.33 -2.89
N SER A 775 30.56 -48.00 -4.09
CA SER A 775 30.07 -48.97 -5.07
C SER A 775 30.77 -48.75 -6.41
N GLY A 776 30.82 -49.80 -7.23
CA GLY A 776 31.34 -49.70 -8.59
C GLY A 776 30.46 -50.49 -9.54
N GLU A 777 30.24 -49.94 -10.73
CA GLU A 777 29.63 -50.69 -11.83
C GLU A 777 30.73 -51.53 -12.49
N VAL A 778 30.75 -52.83 -12.18
CA VAL A 778 31.86 -53.73 -12.52
C VAL A 778 31.34 -54.96 -13.26
N ALA A 779 32.09 -55.38 -14.28
CA ALA A 779 31.92 -56.66 -14.95
C ALA A 779 33.19 -57.51 -14.76
N THR A 780 33.05 -58.83 -14.73
CA THR A 780 34.20 -59.73 -14.62
C THR A 780 35.07 -59.68 -15.88
N ASN A 781 36.37 -59.89 -15.71
CA ASN A 781 37.31 -60.19 -16.80
C ASN A 781 38.06 -61.51 -16.55
N ALA A 782 37.55 -62.35 -15.64
CA ALA A 782 38.10 -63.67 -15.32
C ALA A 782 37.68 -64.72 -16.35
N PHE A 783 38.12 -64.55 -17.60
CA PHE A 783 37.74 -65.42 -18.71
C PHE A 783 38.24 -66.86 -18.54
N ILE A 784 37.40 -67.82 -18.94
CA ILE A 784 37.70 -69.25 -18.92
C ILE A 784 38.10 -69.67 -20.32
N ILE A 785 39.34 -70.15 -20.47
CA ILE A 785 39.87 -70.65 -21.74
C ILE A 785 39.72 -72.17 -21.77
N GLY A 786 39.05 -72.70 -22.80
CA GLY A 786 38.88 -74.14 -23.00
C GLY A 786 37.89 -74.45 -24.12
N ASN A 787 37.92 -75.68 -24.63
CA ASN A 787 36.96 -76.12 -25.64
C ASN A 787 35.54 -76.09 -25.05
N ILE A 788 34.61 -75.43 -25.76
CA ILE A 788 33.18 -75.58 -25.49
C ILE A 788 32.80 -77.00 -25.94
N ASP A 789 32.03 -77.72 -25.14
CA ASP A 789 31.51 -79.02 -25.56
C ASP A 789 30.59 -78.78 -26.76
N THR A 790 30.79 -79.47 -27.88
CA THR A 790 30.12 -79.14 -29.15
C THR A 790 28.60 -79.29 -29.09
N ALA A 791 28.09 -79.97 -28.07
CA ALA A 791 26.65 -80.09 -27.79
C ALA A 791 26.04 -78.81 -27.17
N ASP A 792 26.86 -77.96 -26.54
CA ASP A 792 26.45 -76.73 -25.82
C ASP A 792 26.93 -75.45 -26.54
N ALA A 793 27.60 -75.57 -27.69
CA ALA A 793 28.18 -74.46 -28.43
C ALA A 793 27.18 -73.85 -29.44
N PRO A 794 26.97 -72.52 -29.45
CA PRO A 794 26.05 -71.88 -30.39
C PRO A 794 26.54 -71.86 -31.86
N PHE A 795 27.77 -72.27 -32.16
CA PHE A 795 28.34 -72.27 -33.52
C PHE A 795 29.19 -73.53 -33.78
N GLU A 796 28.91 -74.36 -34.80
CA GLU A 796 29.74 -75.55 -35.11
C GLU A 796 30.97 -75.25 -35.99
N GLU A 797 31.04 -74.11 -36.70
CA GLU A 797 32.01 -73.94 -37.81
C GLU A 797 33.19 -72.97 -37.58
N TYR A 798 33.37 -72.38 -36.39
CA TYR A 798 34.34 -71.27 -36.23
C TYR A 798 35.31 -71.41 -35.06
N TYR A 799 36.12 -72.46 -35.02
CA TYR A 799 37.02 -72.66 -33.87
C TYR A 799 38.47 -73.01 -34.25
N GLY A 800 39.36 -72.01 -34.09
CA GLY A 800 40.82 -72.19 -33.99
C GLY A 800 41.27 -72.35 -32.53
N GLU A 801 42.57 -72.59 -32.31
CA GLU A 801 43.21 -73.18 -31.10
C GLU A 801 42.99 -72.50 -29.70
N TYR A 802 42.18 -71.45 -29.57
CA TYR A 802 41.89 -70.80 -28.26
C TYR A 802 40.43 -70.33 -28.14
N LEU A 803 39.59 -71.11 -27.45
CA LEU A 803 38.16 -70.82 -27.23
C LEU A 803 37.90 -70.27 -25.83
N ILE A 804 37.10 -69.20 -25.72
CA ILE A 804 36.51 -68.75 -24.46
C ILE A 804 35.27 -69.62 -24.19
N LYS A 805 35.19 -70.26 -23.02
CA LYS A 805 34.01 -71.01 -22.55
C LYS A 805 33.02 -70.14 -21.77
N GLY A 806 33.48 -68.98 -21.31
CA GLY A 806 32.72 -68.03 -20.50
C GLY A 806 33.65 -67.24 -19.60
N SER A 807 33.11 -66.74 -18.50
CA SER A 807 33.85 -66.07 -17.44
C SER A 807 33.43 -66.61 -16.07
N ASN A 808 34.40 -66.67 -15.14
CA ASN A 808 34.10 -66.96 -13.74
C ASN A 808 33.59 -65.68 -13.05
N ASP A 809 32.83 -65.89 -11.98
CA ASP A 809 32.57 -64.85 -10.99
C ASP A 809 33.89 -64.26 -10.50
N LEU A 810 33.98 -62.93 -10.49
CA LEU A 810 35.09 -62.20 -9.92
C LEU A 810 34.73 -61.77 -8.50
N ASP A 811 35.32 -62.43 -7.51
CA ASP A 811 35.11 -62.09 -6.10
C ASP A 811 36.11 -61.01 -5.65
N LEU A 812 35.62 -59.77 -5.58
CA LEU A 812 36.39 -58.57 -5.28
C LEU A 812 36.94 -58.55 -3.85
N THR A 813 36.41 -59.36 -2.93
CA THR A 813 36.93 -59.47 -1.56
C THR A 813 38.35 -60.04 -1.53
N LYS A 814 38.69 -60.87 -2.53
CA LYS A 814 40.04 -61.40 -2.73
C LYS A 814 40.91 -60.48 -3.57
N ALA A 815 40.32 -59.68 -4.46
CA ALA A 815 41.05 -58.88 -5.45
C ALA A 815 41.32 -57.43 -5.02
N ILE A 816 40.64 -56.92 -4.00
CA ILE A 816 40.76 -55.52 -3.56
C ILE A 816 41.19 -55.44 -2.09
N ASP A 817 42.06 -54.48 -1.79
CA ASP A 817 42.26 -53.92 -0.46
C ASP A 817 41.64 -52.52 -0.40
N LEU A 818 40.72 -52.32 0.54
CA LEU A 818 40.10 -51.02 0.81
C LEU A 818 40.78 -50.36 2.02
N THR A 819 41.30 -49.15 1.82
CA THR A 819 42.01 -48.41 2.88
C THR A 819 41.60 -46.94 2.89
N ASN A 820 41.72 -46.29 4.05
CA ASN A 820 41.66 -44.84 4.20
C ASN A 820 42.91 -44.36 4.90
N THR A 821 43.57 -43.33 4.36
CA THR A 821 44.75 -42.71 4.97
C THR A 821 44.44 -41.29 5.39
N VAL A 822 44.78 -40.95 6.64
CA VAL A 822 44.63 -39.60 7.21
C VAL A 822 45.98 -39.21 7.82
N GLY A 823 46.62 -38.19 7.25
CA GLY A 823 47.99 -37.83 7.61
C GLY A 823 48.97 -38.96 7.32
N GLN A 824 49.54 -39.58 8.37
CA GLN A 824 50.46 -40.73 8.27
C GLN A 824 49.80 -42.07 8.67
N GLU A 825 48.54 -42.05 9.12
CA GLU A 825 47.83 -43.25 9.57
C GLU A 825 47.00 -43.85 8.44
N THR A 826 47.17 -45.15 8.16
CA THR A 826 46.35 -45.90 7.21
C THR A 826 45.53 -46.95 7.94
N THR A 827 44.21 -46.89 7.78
CA THR A 827 43.26 -47.88 8.30
C THR A 827 42.76 -48.76 7.16
N LYS A 828 42.68 -50.07 7.38
CA LYS A 828 42.12 -51.05 6.45
C LYS A 828 40.65 -51.33 6.78
N PHE A 829 39.81 -51.43 5.77
CA PHE A 829 38.38 -51.73 5.88
C PHE A 829 38.06 -53.03 5.16
N ASP A 830 37.01 -53.69 5.61
CA ASP A 830 36.53 -54.92 4.97
C ASP A 830 35.82 -54.60 3.66
N VAL A 831 36.14 -55.37 2.63
CA VAL A 831 35.36 -55.41 1.39
C VAL A 831 34.10 -56.23 1.67
N ASN A 832 32.96 -55.78 1.17
CA ASN A 832 31.66 -56.43 1.35
C ASN A 832 31.74 -57.89 0.88
N SER A 833 31.29 -58.83 1.72
CA SER A 833 31.36 -60.27 1.44
C SER A 833 30.63 -60.69 0.16
N ASN A 834 29.70 -59.86 -0.31
CA ASN A 834 28.91 -60.10 -1.52
C ASN A 834 29.41 -59.28 -2.72
N ALA A 835 30.61 -58.67 -2.64
CA ALA A 835 31.21 -57.92 -3.74
C ALA A 835 31.71 -58.86 -4.84
N ILE A 836 30.78 -59.45 -5.58
CA ILE A 836 31.03 -60.45 -6.63
C ILE A 836 30.49 -59.91 -7.94
N ALA A 837 31.35 -59.75 -8.93
CA ALA A 837 30.91 -59.46 -10.29
C ALA A 837 30.62 -60.77 -11.00
N SER A 838 29.36 -60.95 -11.40
CA SER A 838 28.83 -62.17 -11.98
C SER A 838 29.56 -62.53 -13.27
N GLY A 839 30.02 -63.78 -13.36
CA GLY A 839 30.48 -64.38 -14.60
C GLY A 839 29.33 -64.98 -15.39
N HIS A 840 29.60 -65.23 -16.67
CA HIS A 840 28.64 -65.87 -17.57
C HIS A 840 29.31 -67.03 -18.31
N MET A 841 28.78 -68.23 -18.10
CA MET A 841 29.15 -69.40 -18.89
C MET A 841 28.39 -69.37 -20.21
N ILE A 842 29.10 -69.56 -21.33
CA ILE A 842 28.44 -69.61 -22.64
C ILE A 842 27.67 -70.93 -22.73
N THR A 843 26.39 -70.84 -23.07
CA THR A 843 25.49 -71.99 -23.26
C THR A 843 24.77 -71.92 -24.61
N SER A 844 24.01 -72.97 -24.94
CA SER A 844 23.15 -72.98 -26.13
C SER A 844 22.05 -71.92 -26.11
N GLU A 845 21.67 -71.41 -24.93
CA GLU A 845 20.65 -70.35 -24.79
C GLU A 845 21.16 -68.99 -25.27
N ASP A 846 22.48 -68.79 -25.34
CA ASP A 846 23.10 -67.57 -25.84
C ASP A 846 23.14 -67.50 -27.38
N ALA A 847 22.69 -68.57 -28.07
CA ALA A 847 22.77 -68.69 -29.53
C ALA A 847 22.01 -67.58 -30.28
N ASP A 848 20.81 -67.22 -29.79
CA ASP A 848 19.99 -66.18 -30.42
C ASP A 848 20.66 -64.81 -30.27
N LEU A 849 21.19 -64.49 -29.09
CA LEU A 849 21.91 -63.24 -28.82
C LEU A 849 23.22 -63.15 -29.62
N ALA A 850 23.91 -64.28 -29.80
CA ALA A 850 25.10 -64.39 -30.63
C ALA A 850 24.77 -64.15 -32.11
N ASN A 851 23.65 -64.69 -32.60
CA ASN A 851 23.17 -64.47 -33.96
C ASN A 851 22.71 -63.02 -34.20
N GLU A 852 22.00 -62.41 -33.24
CA GLU A 852 21.56 -61.02 -33.34
C GLU A 852 22.71 -60.02 -33.26
N SER A 853 23.68 -60.26 -32.38
CA SER A 853 24.77 -59.31 -32.09
C SER A 853 26.00 -59.52 -32.99
N PHE A 854 26.21 -60.72 -33.54
CA PHE A 854 27.40 -61.09 -34.32
C PHE A 854 27.10 -61.75 -35.68
N GLY A 855 25.83 -62.02 -36.03
CA GLY A 855 25.42 -62.71 -37.27
C GLY A 855 24.73 -61.82 -38.31
N ARG A 856 25.40 -61.57 -39.44
CA ARG A 856 24.72 -61.48 -40.76
C ARG A 856 25.30 -62.56 -41.66
N LEU A 857 24.57 -63.66 -41.80
CA LEU A 857 24.69 -64.53 -42.98
C LEU A 857 24.18 -63.74 -44.19
N ASP A 858 24.88 -63.83 -45.32
CA ASP A 858 24.34 -63.30 -46.57
C ASP A 858 23.21 -64.20 -47.10
N GLU A 859 22.55 -63.75 -48.16
CA GLU A 859 21.40 -64.40 -48.81
C GLU A 859 21.68 -65.81 -49.34
N ASN A 860 22.94 -66.29 -49.28
CA ASN A 860 23.33 -67.64 -49.66
C ASN A 860 23.75 -68.51 -48.44
N GLY A 861 23.56 -68.01 -47.22
CA GLY A 861 23.93 -68.74 -46.00
C GLY A 861 25.43 -68.72 -45.69
N ALA A 862 26.21 -67.81 -46.29
CA ALA A 862 27.63 -67.67 -45.99
C ALA A 862 27.89 -66.48 -45.05
N VAL A 863 28.83 -66.65 -44.11
CA VAL A 863 29.27 -65.59 -43.19
C VAL A 863 29.98 -64.47 -43.97
N LYS A 864 29.59 -63.19 -43.77
CA LYS A 864 30.33 -62.03 -44.28
C LYS A 864 31.73 -61.98 -43.67
N THR A 865 32.68 -62.61 -44.33
CA THR A 865 34.09 -62.68 -43.98
C THR A 865 34.79 -61.36 -44.29
N SER A 866 34.71 -60.38 -43.38
CA SER A 866 35.73 -59.30 -43.36
C SER A 866 36.07 -58.71 -42.00
N ASP A 867 35.24 -58.81 -40.96
CA ASP A 867 35.61 -58.37 -39.61
C ASP A 867 35.66 -59.56 -38.65
N LYS A 868 36.88 -59.98 -38.31
CA LYS A 868 37.16 -61.11 -37.40
C LYS A 868 36.71 -60.79 -35.97
N TRP A 869 35.43 -60.94 -35.68
CA TRP A 869 34.94 -61.10 -34.31
C TRP A 869 34.99 -62.59 -33.98
N ASN A 870 36.13 -63.02 -33.44
CA ASN A 870 36.36 -64.36 -32.93
C ASN A 870 35.51 -64.60 -31.65
N ALA A 871 35.43 -65.86 -31.18
CA ALA A 871 34.79 -66.24 -29.91
C ALA A 871 35.19 -65.35 -28.69
N TRP A 872 36.32 -64.64 -28.80
CA TRP A 872 36.78 -63.66 -27.83
C TRP A 872 35.90 -62.40 -27.74
N GLY A 873 35.48 -61.84 -28.88
CA GLY A 873 34.62 -60.66 -28.91
C GLY A 873 33.26 -60.94 -28.27
N PHE A 874 32.70 -62.12 -28.53
CA PHE A 874 31.42 -62.54 -27.94
C PHE A 874 31.50 -62.83 -26.45
N GLY A 875 32.56 -63.53 -26.00
CA GLY A 875 32.78 -63.77 -24.56
C GLY A 875 32.98 -62.47 -23.77
N THR A 876 33.64 -61.47 -24.38
CA THR A 876 33.79 -60.13 -23.79
C THR A 876 32.45 -59.41 -23.73
N TYR A 877 31.66 -59.45 -24.81
CA TYR A 877 30.31 -58.88 -24.87
C TYR A 877 29.42 -59.42 -23.75
N LEU A 878 29.34 -60.74 -23.62
CA LEU A 878 28.52 -61.40 -22.60
C LEU A 878 28.96 -61.04 -21.18
N ALA A 879 30.27 -60.99 -20.91
CA ALA A 879 30.78 -60.59 -19.61
C ALA A 879 30.42 -59.12 -19.29
N THR A 880 30.52 -58.21 -20.27
CA THR A 880 30.17 -56.80 -20.07
C THR A 880 28.66 -56.52 -20.04
N GLU A 881 27.82 -57.39 -20.59
CA GLU A 881 26.37 -57.29 -20.37
C GLU A 881 25.98 -57.50 -18.90
N GLN A 882 26.85 -58.17 -18.11
CA GLN A 882 26.72 -58.35 -16.66
C GLN A 882 27.30 -57.18 -15.85
N PHE A 883 27.41 -55.97 -16.42
CA PHE A 883 27.76 -54.79 -15.62
C PHE A 883 26.72 -54.59 -14.52
N GLU A 884 27.15 -54.72 -13.28
CA GLU A 884 26.30 -54.57 -12.10
C GLU A 884 26.90 -53.55 -11.15
N ASN A 885 26.06 -52.75 -10.50
CA ASN A 885 26.49 -51.82 -9.46
C ASN A 885 26.69 -52.59 -8.15
N ILE A 886 27.94 -52.89 -7.83
CA ILE A 886 28.34 -53.72 -6.71
C ILE A 886 28.79 -52.82 -5.56
N THR A 887 28.21 -53.02 -4.37
CA THR A 887 28.70 -52.37 -3.15
C THR A 887 30.04 -52.99 -2.74
N ILE A 888 31.10 -52.20 -2.78
CA ILE A 888 32.47 -52.64 -2.51
C ILE A 888 32.74 -52.65 -1.01
N GLY A 889 32.34 -51.60 -0.29
CA GLY A 889 32.60 -51.53 1.15
C GLY A 889 32.22 -50.19 1.76
N LYS A 890 32.24 -50.14 3.09
CA LYS A 890 31.93 -48.94 3.89
C LYS A 890 33.21 -48.43 4.56
N VAL A 891 33.55 -47.18 4.29
CA VAL A 891 34.69 -46.48 4.89
C VAL A 891 34.17 -45.47 5.91
N ILE A 892 34.81 -45.38 7.07
CA ILE A 892 34.57 -44.31 8.03
C ILE A 892 35.63 -43.23 7.81
N LEU A 893 35.17 -41.99 7.60
CA LEU A 893 36.04 -40.83 7.47
C LEU A 893 36.46 -40.34 8.85
N LYS A 894 37.68 -39.81 8.95
CA LYS A 894 38.11 -39.01 10.10
C LYS A 894 38.18 -37.55 9.70
N ARG A 895 38.08 -36.64 10.65
CA ARG A 895 38.21 -35.21 10.42
C ARG A 895 39.55 -34.87 9.74
N GLY A 896 39.49 -34.03 8.72
CA GLY A 896 40.62 -33.63 7.87
C GLY A 896 40.67 -34.40 6.55
N LYS A 897 41.84 -34.38 5.90
CA LYS A 897 42.03 -34.97 4.57
C LYS A 897 42.08 -36.50 4.64
N ASN A 898 41.09 -37.14 4.03
CA ASN A 898 40.99 -38.59 3.85
C ASN A 898 41.42 -38.95 2.44
N THR A 899 42.29 -39.94 2.32
CA THR A 899 42.67 -40.55 1.04
C THR A 899 42.20 -42.00 1.05
N ILE A 900 41.05 -42.24 0.41
CA ILE A 900 40.47 -43.57 0.28
C ILE A 900 41.10 -44.25 -0.94
N ARG A 901 41.55 -45.50 -0.79
CA ARG A 901 42.13 -46.28 -1.89
C ARG A 901 41.50 -47.65 -2.02
N LEU A 902 41.12 -47.99 -3.26
CA LEU A 902 40.78 -49.33 -3.70
C LEU A 902 42.00 -49.88 -4.43
N THR A 903 42.82 -50.67 -3.75
CA THR A 903 44.07 -51.21 -4.30
C THR A 903 43.86 -52.61 -4.81
N PHE A 904 44.23 -52.86 -6.06
CA PHE A 904 44.10 -54.17 -6.69
C PHE A 904 45.27 -55.08 -6.31
N LYS A 905 44.98 -56.28 -5.83
CA LYS A 905 45.96 -57.27 -5.37
C LYS A 905 45.74 -58.62 -6.04
N ASP A 906 46.77 -59.46 -6.02
CA ASP A 906 46.64 -60.85 -6.43
C ASP A 906 45.91 -61.66 -5.35
N GLY A 907 44.65 -62.01 -5.64
CA GLY A 907 43.78 -62.79 -4.78
C GLY A 907 43.77 -64.30 -5.07
N GLY A 908 44.62 -64.79 -5.98
CA GLY A 908 44.64 -66.19 -6.39
C GLY A 908 43.41 -66.64 -7.19
N GLN A 909 42.75 -65.71 -7.89
CA GLN A 909 41.62 -66.00 -8.79
C GLN A 909 42.08 -66.29 -10.23
N ALA A 910 41.21 -66.92 -11.03
CA ALA A 910 41.54 -67.55 -12.31
C ALA A 910 42.42 -66.71 -13.26
N HIS A 911 43.38 -67.39 -13.90
CA HIS A 911 44.33 -66.78 -14.83
C HIS A 911 43.80 -66.68 -16.25
N GLY A 912 43.73 -65.45 -16.80
CA GLY A 912 43.35 -65.18 -18.19
C GLY A 912 44.45 -64.44 -18.95
N ALA A 913 44.60 -64.66 -20.25
CA ALA A 913 45.67 -64.03 -21.06
C ALA A 913 45.52 -62.50 -21.27
N PHE A 914 44.41 -61.90 -20.82
CA PHE A 914 44.06 -60.48 -21.01
C PHE A 914 44.16 -59.62 -19.73
N SER A 915 44.48 -60.23 -18.60
CA SER A 915 44.95 -59.51 -17.42
C SER A 915 46.47 -59.43 -17.44
N ALA A 916 47.06 -58.29 -17.06
CA ALA A 916 48.51 -58.21 -16.91
C ALA A 916 48.96 -59.22 -15.84
N GLU A 917 49.97 -60.03 -16.17
CA GLU A 917 50.44 -61.17 -15.36
C GLU A 917 49.37 -62.27 -15.11
N GLY A 918 48.24 -62.21 -15.81
CA GLY A 918 47.17 -63.19 -15.71
C GLY A 918 46.30 -63.07 -14.46
N VAL A 919 46.13 -61.90 -13.83
CA VAL A 919 45.24 -61.76 -12.66
C VAL A 919 44.03 -60.85 -12.96
N ALA A 920 42.82 -61.39 -12.87
CA ALA A 920 41.59 -60.64 -13.12
C ALA A 920 41.32 -59.58 -12.03
N CYS A 921 41.11 -58.32 -12.43
CA CYS A 921 40.75 -57.20 -11.54
C CYS A 921 39.47 -56.46 -11.98
N GLY A 922 38.72 -57.03 -12.93
CA GLY A 922 37.45 -56.52 -13.41
C GLY A 922 37.57 -55.43 -14.47
N ASN A 923 36.45 -55.20 -15.14
CA ASN A 923 36.20 -54.06 -16.03
C ASN A 923 35.34 -53.06 -15.26
N TRP A 924 35.69 -51.78 -15.28
CA TRP A 924 35.12 -50.76 -14.40
C TRP A 924 34.47 -49.64 -15.20
N LYS A 925 33.16 -49.49 -15.07
CA LYS A 925 32.40 -48.47 -15.81
C LYS A 925 32.24 -47.18 -15.01
N SER A 926 31.94 -47.29 -13.71
CA SER A 926 31.80 -46.15 -12.82
C SER A 926 32.17 -46.50 -11.37
N ILE A 927 32.46 -45.47 -10.57
CA ILE A 927 32.58 -45.55 -9.11
C ILE A 927 31.59 -44.56 -8.51
N THR A 928 30.76 -45.05 -7.59
CA THR A 928 29.78 -44.26 -6.86
C THR A 928 30.14 -44.20 -5.38
N MET A 929 30.03 -43.01 -4.80
CA MET A 929 30.14 -42.77 -3.37
C MET A 929 28.79 -42.30 -2.86
N ASN A 930 28.26 -43.00 -1.86
CA ASN A 930 27.11 -42.55 -1.09
C ASN A 930 27.59 -42.20 0.31
N ILE A 931 27.38 -40.96 0.71
CA ILE A 931 27.92 -40.35 1.91
C ILE A 931 26.78 -40.17 2.89
N SER A 932 26.93 -40.72 4.09
CA SER A 932 25.91 -40.63 5.13
C SER A 932 26.55 -40.40 6.48
N LYS A 933 25.87 -39.62 7.32
CA LYS A 933 26.18 -39.45 8.72
C LYS A 933 25.37 -40.42 9.57
#